data_AF-A0A4T0WDK8-F1
#
_entry.id   AF-A0A4T0WDK8-F1
#
_cell.length_a   1.000
_cell.length_b   1.000
_cell.length_c   1.000
_cell.angle_alpha   90.00
_cell.angle_beta   90.00
_cell.angle_gamma   90.00
#
_symmetry.space_group_name_H-M   'P 1'
#
loop_
_entity.id
_entity.type
_entity.pdbx_description
1 polymer ?
#
loop_
_entity_poly.entity_id
_entity_poly.type
_entity_poly.pdbx_seq_one_letter_code
_entity_poly.pdbx_strand_id
1 'polypeptide(L)'
;MSDADFETVRKLQAERNAAAAAKKGSHTFDPTNQRADTGTKQKLTDSFDTDLYDRNGVDKFAGYNTSIPAGEDDDDEMEGTDNTRRLVGQYTASRDMIDEFARGDGVEEDDPLAGRGEKSNRITDRETDYQKRRFDRALSPVRTDAFSNGDNQDGSSYREIMARRELEKEEEEVARKIKEKAAAGHEEDGNVAQATLKDDDKENAQAGSTEEASSGRKRKKRWDVSSAPAADEEAAQPSEPAKSKRSRWDQTPSLEPADAPKKRSRWDQAPSATPMGNQGLATPMHPSQAGSALLPTTFGTDVSGRNAPLSDEELDALLPGEDQGYKILEPPPGYAPIRAPAHKLMATPAPQTGFMMQDPDSVRLSGKPVPAEIPGIGDLQFFKAEDMAYFGKLTDGSDENSLSVEEMKERKIMRLLLKVKNGTPPMRKTALRQLTDNARQFGAGPLFDQILPLLMEKTLEDQERHLLVKVIDRILYKLDDLVRPYVHKILVVIEPLLIDQDYYARVEGREIISNLSKAAGLATMISTMRPDIDHVDEYVRNTTARAFAVVASALGIPALLPFLRAVCRSKKSWQARHTGVKIVQQIPILMGCAVLPHLKGLVDCIGPNLNDEQTKVRTVTSLAIAALAEASNPYGIESFDDILNPLWTGARKQRGKGLAGFLKAVGFIIPLMDEEYANYYTSQIMEILLREFSSPDEEMKKVVLKVVSQCAGTDGVTAGYLKEHVLDEFFKSFWVRRMALDKRNYRQVVETTVDIGQKVGVSEILERIVVNLKDESEAYRKMTVETVEKIVASLGAADIGERLEERLIDGILHSFQEQSVEDIVMLNGFGSVVNALGSRCKPYLPQIVSTILWRLNNKSATVRQQAADLISRIAMVMKQCGEDALMGKLGIVLYEYLGEEYPEVLGSILGALRSIVTVVGITQMQPPIKDLLPRLTPILRNRHEKVQENTIDLVGRIADRGPESVNAREWMRICFELLDMLKAHKKGIRRAANNTFGFIAKAIGPQDVLATLLNNLRVQERQSRVNTAVAIGIVAETCAPFTVLPALMNEYRVPELNVQNGVLKSLSFLFEYIGEMAKDYVYAVTPLLEDALIDRDQVHRQTAASVVKHIALGVVGLGCEDAMVHLLNLLYPNLFETSPHVIDRIIEAIEAIRMAVGPGVVLNYVWAGLFHPARKVRQPYWRLYNDAYVQGADAMVPYYPNLDEEKVDRSELAIML
;
A
#
# COMPACT_ATOMS: atom_id res chain seq x y z
N MET A 1 -31.24 -10.38 53.21
CA MET A 1 -30.20 -11.26 53.75
C MET A 1 -30.03 -10.91 55.21
N SER A 2 -29.98 -11.91 56.09
CA SER A 2 -29.84 -11.73 57.54
C SER A 2 -28.41 -11.35 57.92
N ASP A 3 -28.18 -10.78 59.10
CA ASP A 3 -26.83 -10.43 59.57
C ASP A 3 -25.88 -11.63 59.62
N ALA A 4 -26.42 -12.84 59.82
CA ALA A 4 -25.68 -14.09 59.72
C ALA A 4 -25.20 -14.41 58.28
N ASP A 5 -25.96 -13.99 57.27
CA ASP A 5 -25.56 -14.12 55.86
C ASP A 5 -24.43 -13.12 55.52
N PHE A 6 -24.42 -11.95 56.16
CA PHE A 6 -23.33 -10.98 56.01
C PHE A 6 -22.04 -11.45 56.69
N GLU A 7 -22.13 -12.04 57.88
CA GLU A 7 -20.96 -12.60 58.55
C GLU A 7 -20.40 -13.81 57.80
N THR A 8 -21.24 -14.67 57.24
CA THR A 8 -20.78 -15.81 56.43
C THR A 8 -20.13 -15.38 55.13
N VAL A 9 -20.68 -14.38 54.44
CA VAL A 9 -20.04 -13.79 53.24
C VAL A 9 -18.71 -13.13 53.58
N ARG A 10 -18.62 -12.39 54.70
CA ARG A 10 -17.38 -11.75 55.16
C ARG A 10 -16.31 -12.79 55.51
N LYS A 11 -16.71 -13.91 56.11
CA LYS A 11 -15.82 -15.04 56.44
C LYS A 11 -15.31 -15.75 55.19
N LEU A 12 -16.20 -16.00 54.23
CA LEU A 12 -15.85 -16.58 52.93
C LEU A 12 -14.95 -15.66 52.10
N GLN A 13 -15.16 -14.35 52.18
CA GLN A 13 -14.33 -13.35 51.50
C GLN A 13 -12.95 -13.22 52.14
N ALA A 14 -12.86 -13.34 53.47
CA ALA A 14 -11.59 -13.42 54.19
C ALA A 14 -10.82 -14.72 53.88
N GLU A 15 -11.50 -15.88 53.81
CA GLU A 15 -10.88 -17.14 53.37
C GLU A 15 -10.43 -17.09 51.91
N ARG A 16 -11.19 -16.44 51.02
CA ARG A 16 -10.80 -16.26 49.61
C ARG A 16 -9.59 -15.35 49.47
N ASN A 17 -9.50 -14.30 50.29
CA ASN A 17 -8.35 -13.40 50.31
C ASN A 17 -7.12 -14.08 50.92
N ALA A 18 -7.29 -14.93 51.94
CA ALA A 18 -6.22 -15.75 52.50
C ALA A 18 -5.72 -16.82 51.50
N ALA A 19 -6.62 -17.45 50.75
CA ALA A 19 -6.26 -18.39 49.68
C ALA A 19 -5.57 -17.71 48.49
N ALA A 20 -5.94 -16.46 48.17
CA ALA A 20 -5.28 -15.65 47.16
C ALA A 20 -3.88 -15.18 47.61
N ALA A 21 -3.70 -14.88 48.90
CA ALA A 21 -2.40 -14.57 49.49
C ALA A 21 -1.49 -15.81 49.55
N ALA A 22 -2.02 -17.00 49.86
CA ALA A 22 -1.29 -18.26 49.84
C ALA A 22 -0.82 -18.67 48.42
N LYS A 23 -1.60 -18.35 47.37
CA LYS A 23 -1.20 -18.54 45.97
C LYS A 23 -0.15 -17.53 45.46
N LYS A 24 0.00 -16.38 46.12
CA LYS A 24 1.08 -15.41 45.83
C LYS A 24 2.38 -15.70 46.60
N GLY A 25 2.37 -16.63 47.56
CA GLY A 25 3.53 -16.98 48.38
C GLY A 25 4.24 -18.30 48.06
N SER A 26 3.76 -19.10 47.09
CA SER A 26 4.35 -20.42 46.80
C SER A 26 5.36 -20.40 45.65
N HIS A 27 6.54 -19.84 45.91
CA HIS A 27 7.79 -20.25 45.24
C HIS A 27 8.96 -20.03 46.19
N THR A 28 9.02 -20.82 47.26
CA THR A 28 10.24 -21.07 48.03
C THR A 28 10.52 -22.57 48.01
N PHE A 29 11.76 -22.88 47.64
CA PHE A 29 12.30 -24.17 47.25
C PHE A 29 12.67 -25.00 48.50
N ASP A 30 12.36 -26.30 48.51
CA ASP A 30 12.76 -27.26 49.55
C ASP A 30 14.11 -27.93 49.18
N PRO A 31 15.19 -27.80 49.98
CA PRO A 31 16.57 -28.05 49.52
C PRO A 31 17.09 -29.48 49.75
N THR A 32 16.25 -30.50 49.95
CA THR A 32 16.73 -31.83 50.39
C THR A 32 16.83 -32.92 49.31
N ASN A 33 16.39 -32.70 48.06
CA ASN A 33 16.48 -33.72 47.01
C ASN A 33 17.19 -33.24 45.72
N GLN A 34 18.49 -33.59 45.67
CA GLN A 34 19.32 -33.94 44.51
C GLN A 34 19.46 -33.01 43.28
N ARG A 35 20.74 -32.63 43.11
CA ARG A 35 21.56 -32.56 41.87
C ARG A 35 21.30 -31.41 40.87
N ALA A 36 21.99 -30.31 41.20
CA ALA A 36 22.77 -29.41 40.34
C ALA A 36 22.47 -29.38 38.84
N ASP A 37 21.77 -28.32 38.43
CA ASP A 37 22.12 -27.56 37.23
C ASP A 37 21.92 -26.07 37.53
N THR A 38 23.04 -25.34 37.49
CA THR A 38 23.19 -23.91 37.75
C THR A 38 22.63 -23.09 36.58
N GLY A 39 21.57 -22.33 36.84
CA GLY A 39 21.02 -21.33 35.91
C GLY A 39 20.86 -19.98 36.61
N THR A 40 21.89 -19.15 36.54
CA THR A 40 21.89 -17.75 36.97
C THR A 40 21.19 -16.85 35.94
N LYS A 41 19.92 -16.51 36.15
CA LYS A 41 19.26 -15.36 35.48
C LYS A 41 18.34 -14.63 36.48
N GLN A 42 18.76 -13.43 36.89
CA GLN A 42 18.10 -12.56 37.88
C GLN A 42 17.34 -11.42 37.16
N LYS A 43 16.27 -10.90 37.77
CA LYS A 43 15.40 -9.86 37.19
C LYS A 43 15.95 -8.45 37.46
N LEU A 44 15.78 -7.56 36.49
CA LEU A 44 16.32 -6.20 36.40
C LEU A 44 15.82 -5.19 37.46
N THR A 45 15.17 -5.63 38.53
CA THR A 45 14.58 -4.76 39.58
C THR A 45 15.26 -4.88 40.94
N ASP A 46 16.20 -5.81 41.10
CA ASP A 46 16.89 -6.02 42.38
C ASP A 46 18.22 -5.26 42.41
N SER A 47 18.33 -4.32 43.34
CA SER A 47 19.56 -3.59 43.66
C SER A 47 20.36 -4.37 44.71
N PHE A 48 21.64 -4.60 44.42
CA PHE A 48 22.61 -5.25 45.30
C PHE A 48 23.06 -4.26 46.40
N ASP A 49 22.35 -4.20 47.52
CA ASP A 49 22.92 -4.05 48.87
C ASP A 49 21.80 -3.74 49.87
N THR A 50 21.25 -4.79 50.48
CA THR A 50 20.24 -4.68 51.54
C THR A 50 20.79 -5.03 52.93
N ASP A 51 22.04 -5.50 53.02
CA ASP A 51 22.66 -5.85 54.30
C ASP A 51 23.46 -4.70 54.93
N LEU A 52 23.75 -3.61 54.19
CA LEU A 52 24.46 -2.44 54.73
C LEU A 52 23.52 -1.30 55.20
N TYR A 53 22.29 -1.25 54.69
CA TYR A 53 21.30 -0.22 55.02
C TYR A 53 20.05 -0.86 55.63
N ASP A 54 20.12 -1.09 56.94
CA ASP A 54 19.05 -1.65 57.76
C ASP A 54 17.76 -0.78 57.65
N ARG A 55 16.75 -1.28 56.94
CA ARG A 55 15.53 -0.54 56.55
C ARG A 55 14.46 -0.46 57.66
N ASN A 56 14.85 -0.67 58.92
CA ASN A 56 13.96 -0.70 60.08
C ASN A 56 14.26 0.42 61.10
N GLY A 57 14.56 1.63 60.62
CA GLY A 57 14.76 2.83 61.45
C GLY A 57 13.83 3.97 61.04
N VAL A 58 13.15 4.55 62.02
CA VAL A 58 12.20 5.69 61.92
C VAL A 58 12.78 6.88 61.13
N ASP A 59 11.92 7.47 60.29
CA ASP A 59 12.08 8.66 59.43
C ASP A 59 13.20 9.64 59.83
N LYS A 60 14.37 9.50 59.20
CA LYS A 60 15.54 10.36 59.42
C LYS A 60 15.53 11.68 58.63
N PHE A 61 14.48 11.92 57.84
CA PHE A 61 14.34 13.12 57.00
C PHE A 61 13.11 13.99 57.33
N ALA A 62 12.39 13.67 58.40
CA ALA A 62 11.38 14.56 58.97
C ALA A 62 12.08 15.74 59.68
N GLY A 63 12.43 16.80 58.93
CA GLY A 63 13.00 18.02 59.52
C GLY A 63 13.86 18.89 58.61
N TYR A 64 14.11 18.51 57.36
CA TYR A 64 14.86 19.37 56.43
C TYR A 64 13.92 20.28 55.63
N ASN A 65 14.17 21.59 55.72
CA ASN A 65 13.40 22.65 55.09
C ASN A 65 13.49 22.60 53.56
N THR A 66 12.33 22.56 52.91
CA THR A 66 12.15 22.52 51.45
C THR A 66 11.69 23.88 50.91
N SER A 67 12.50 24.92 50.99
CA SER A 67 12.18 26.18 50.31
C SER A 67 13.35 27.13 49.96
N ILE A 68 13.65 27.21 48.65
CA ILE A 68 13.78 28.43 47.80
C ILE A 68 15.13 29.24 47.91
N PRO A 69 15.71 29.88 46.85
CA PRO A 69 15.95 29.51 45.43
C PRO A 69 17.28 30.11 44.81
N ALA A 70 17.46 29.90 43.49
CA ALA A 70 18.10 30.75 42.47
C ALA A 70 19.61 30.61 42.13
N GLY A 71 19.87 30.34 40.84
CA GLY A 71 21.07 30.77 40.11
C GLY A 71 21.62 29.81 39.05
N GLU A 72 21.05 29.88 37.84
CA GLU A 72 21.65 29.73 36.49
C GLU A 72 22.95 28.89 36.30
N ASP A 73 22.88 27.81 35.50
CA ASP A 73 23.44 27.75 34.13
C ASP A 73 23.34 26.32 33.51
N ASP A 74 22.80 26.28 32.30
CA ASP A 74 22.91 25.32 31.18
C ASP A 74 23.25 23.83 31.42
N ASP A 75 22.28 22.94 31.16
CA ASP A 75 22.36 21.93 30.08
C ASP A 75 21.11 21.02 30.08
N ASP A 76 20.27 21.18 29.05
CA ASP A 76 19.01 20.46 28.83
C ASP A 76 19.24 19.01 28.37
N GLU A 77 18.81 18.04 29.18
CA GLU A 77 18.70 16.62 28.83
C GLU A 77 17.47 16.38 27.92
N MET A 78 17.72 16.21 26.60
CA MET A 78 16.74 15.66 25.66
C MET A 78 16.72 14.12 25.69
N GLU A 79 15.60 13.54 26.11
CA GLU A 79 15.33 12.12 25.95
C GLU A 79 15.09 11.72 24.47
N GLY A 80 15.95 10.83 23.97
CA GLY A 80 15.49 9.71 23.14
C GLY A 80 15.16 9.95 21.66
N THR A 81 15.99 10.69 20.92
CA THR A 81 16.02 10.56 19.44
C THR A 81 17.09 9.56 19.03
N ASP A 82 16.63 8.45 18.44
CA ASP A 82 17.44 7.35 17.94
C ASP A 82 18.32 7.82 16.76
N ASN A 83 19.54 8.26 17.06
CA ASN A 83 20.43 8.98 16.14
C ASN A 83 21.36 8.04 15.33
N THR A 84 20.85 6.88 14.88
CA THR A 84 21.63 5.95 14.04
C THR A 84 21.38 6.19 12.55
N ARG A 85 22.30 6.91 11.91
CA ARG A 85 22.37 7.14 10.45
C ARG A 85 22.52 5.81 9.68
N ARG A 86 21.42 5.15 9.34
CA ARG A 86 21.40 4.00 8.40
C ARG A 86 21.05 4.44 6.96
N LEU A 87 22.05 4.44 6.09
CA LEU A 87 21.98 4.80 4.66
C LEU A 87 21.37 3.71 3.73
N VAL A 88 20.68 2.69 4.27
CA VAL A 88 20.15 1.55 3.47
C VAL A 88 18.62 1.49 3.44
N GLY A 89 17.91 2.49 3.96
CA GLY A 89 16.45 2.58 3.91
C GLY A 89 15.83 3.06 2.59
N GLN A 90 16.49 2.91 1.43
CA GLN A 90 16.06 3.58 0.19
C GLN A 90 15.53 2.66 -0.92
N TYR A 91 15.30 1.37 -0.67
CA TYR A 91 14.71 0.46 -1.66
C TYR A 91 13.65 -0.51 -1.11
N THR A 92 13.29 -0.40 0.16
CA THR A 92 12.18 -1.13 0.78
C THR A 92 11.23 -0.10 1.38
N ALA A 93 9.93 -0.36 1.30
CA ALA A 93 8.87 0.43 1.93
C ALA A 93 9.27 0.84 3.36
N SER A 94 8.91 2.05 3.80
CA SER A 94 9.16 2.51 5.16
C SER A 94 8.56 1.52 6.16
N ARG A 95 9.11 1.45 7.38
CA ARG A 95 8.57 0.56 8.41
C ARG A 95 7.10 0.87 8.69
N ASP A 96 6.71 2.13 8.56
CA ASP A 96 5.32 2.59 8.62
C ASP A 96 4.46 2.02 7.48
N MET A 97 4.93 2.03 6.23
CA MET A 97 4.23 1.35 5.11
C MET A 97 4.15 -0.17 5.33
N ILE A 98 5.18 -0.81 5.86
CA ILE A 98 5.18 -2.26 6.10
C ILE A 98 4.24 -2.63 7.24
N ASP A 99 4.20 -1.84 8.31
CA ASP A 99 3.29 -2.02 9.44
C ASP A 99 1.83 -1.67 9.06
N GLU A 100 1.62 -0.76 8.11
CA GLU A 100 0.33 -0.43 7.48
C GLU A 100 -0.16 -1.53 6.53
N PHE A 101 0.72 -2.19 5.77
CA PHE A 101 0.37 -3.39 4.99
C PHE A 101 0.18 -4.63 5.90
N ALA A 102 0.83 -4.68 7.07
CA ALA A 102 0.72 -5.78 8.03
C ALA A 102 -0.53 -5.68 8.91
N ARG A 103 -1.00 -4.46 9.20
CA ARG A 103 -2.30 -4.20 9.81
C ARG A 103 -3.29 -3.95 8.68
N GLY A 104 -3.93 -5.02 8.20
CA GLY A 104 -4.95 -4.96 7.15
C GLY A 104 -6.25 -4.25 7.56
N ASP A 105 -6.13 -3.03 8.06
CA ASP A 105 -7.23 -2.13 8.39
C ASP A 105 -6.83 -0.73 7.89
N GLY A 106 -7.09 -0.51 6.59
CA GLY A 106 -6.82 0.75 5.93
C GLY A 106 -7.62 1.86 6.59
N VAL A 107 -6.93 2.85 7.14
CA VAL A 107 -7.54 4.09 7.63
C VAL A 107 -8.00 4.89 6.42
N GLU A 108 -9.20 4.58 5.92
CA GLU A 108 -9.91 5.37 4.91
C GLU A 108 -10.40 6.68 5.55
N GLU A 109 -9.58 7.74 5.50
CA GLU A 109 -10.08 9.11 5.60
C GLU A 109 -10.51 9.64 4.22
N ASP A 110 -11.81 9.49 3.96
CA ASP A 110 -12.74 10.38 3.24
C ASP A 110 -12.31 11.15 1.97
N ASP A 111 -12.56 10.53 0.80
CA ASP A 111 -12.65 11.19 -0.51
C ASP A 111 -14.11 11.63 -0.84
N PRO A 112 -14.41 12.93 -1.06
CA PRO A 112 -15.73 13.46 -1.39
C PRO A 112 -16.28 13.14 -2.80
N LEU A 113 -15.56 12.44 -3.67
CA LEU A 113 -16.02 12.12 -5.04
C LEU A 113 -16.05 10.63 -5.42
N ALA A 114 -15.97 9.73 -4.43
CA ALA A 114 -16.01 8.27 -4.62
C ALA A 114 -17.29 7.72 -5.32
N GLY A 115 -18.25 8.57 -5.69
CA GLY A 115 -19.40 8.22 -6.52
C GLY A 115 -19.09 8.04 -8.02
N ARG A 116 -17.87 8.29 -8.49
CA ARG A 116 -17.47 8.12 -9.91
C ARG A 116 -16.64 6.87 -10.20
N GLY A 117 -16.96 5.72 -9.62
CA GLY A 117 -16.63 4.40 -10.20
C GLY A 117 -15.14 4.03 -10.36
N GLU A 118 -14.19 4.87 -9.98
CA GLU A 118 -12.75 4.62 -10.20
C GLU A 118 -12.18 3.47 -9.34
N LYS A 119 -12.90 3.06 -8.28
CA LYS A 119 -12.57 1.87 -7.47
C LYS A 119 -13.46 0.65 -7.73
N SER A 120 -14.31 0.68 -8.77
CA SER A 120 -15.11 -0.49 -9.19
C SER A 120 -14.24 -1.48 -9.96
N ASN A 121 -14.27 -2.77 -9.63
CA ASN A 121 -13.59 -3.83 -10.42
C ASN A 121 -14.31 -4.16 -11.74
N ARG A 122 -15.44 -3.49 -12.06
CA ARG A 122 -16.16 -3.66 -13.31
C ARG A 122 -15.74 -2.58 -14.31
N ILE A 123 -15.27 -3.02 -15.48
CA ILE A 123 -14.78 -2.15 -16.56
C ILE A 123 -15.86 -1.13 -17.01
N THR A 124 -17.14 -1.51 -16.97
CA THR A 124 -18.29 -0.67 -17.35
C THR A 124 -18.41 0.62 -16.54
N ASP A 125 -17.96 0.60 -15.29
CA ASP A 125 -18.12 1.73 -14.37
C ASP A 125 -16.99 2.76 -14.54
N ARG A 126 -15.87 2.33 -15.13
CA ARG A 126 -14.69 3.16 -15.47
C ARG A 126 -14.77 3.77 -16.88
N GLU A 127 -15.76 3.40 -17.67
CA GLU A 127 -15.94 3.92 -19.03
C GLU A 127 -16.50 5.35 -19.00
N THR A 128 -15.86 6.25 -19.76
CA THR A 128 -16.32 7.62 -19.98
C THR A 128 -17.70 7.64 -20.67
N ASP A 129 -18.48 8.71 -20.51
CA ASP A 129 -19.79 8.84 -21.16
C ASP A 129 -19.69 8.70 -22.70
N TYR A 130 -18.55 9.06 -23.30
CA TYR A 130 -18.28 8.83 -24.73
C TYR A 130 -18.14 7.33 -25.07
N GLN A 131 -17.50 6.55 -24.20
CA GLN A 131 -17.37 5.10 -24.35
C GLN A 131 -18.69 4.38 -24.08
N LYS A 132 -19.47 4.83 -23.08
CA LYS A 132 -20.80 4.29 -22.76
C LYS A 132 -21.82 4.46 -23.89
N ARG A 133 -21.69 5.51 -24.72
CA ARG A 133 -22.50 5.68 -25.94
C ARG A 133 -22.44 4.50 -26.92
N ARG A 134 -21.47 3.58 -26.80
CA ARG A 134 -21.46 2.35 -27.62
C ARG A 134 -22.59 1.37 -27.25
N PHE A 135 -23.04 1.39 -26.01
CA PHE A 135 -24.16 0.57 -25.52
C PHE A 135 -25.52 1.20 -25.85
N ASP A 136 -25.58 2.54 -25.91
CA ASP A 136 -26.78 3.28 -26.31
C ASP A 136 -26.97 3.34 -27.84
N ARG A 137 -25.95 2.97 -28.63
CA ARG A 137 -26.12 2.75 -30.07
C ARG A 137 -26.95 1.50 -30.26
N ALA A 138 -28.17 1.68 -30.78
CA ALA A 138 -28.94 0.57 -31.33
C ALA A 138 -28.05 -0.24 -32.29
N LEU A 139 -27.88 -1.55 -32.03
CA LEU A 139 -27.23 -2.44 -32.98
C LEU A 139 -27.86 -2.18 -34.35
N SER A 140 -27.02 -1.87 -35.34
CA SER A 140 -27.47 -1.50 -36.68
C SER A 140 -28.55 -2.47 -37.18
N PRO A 141 -29.67 -1.99 -37.76
CA PRO A 141 -30.62 -2.85 -38.44
C PRO A 141 -29.91 -3.76 -39.45
N VAL A 142 -30.40 -4.99 -39.63
CA VAL A 142 -29.82 -6.02 -40.50
C VAL A 142 -29.56 -5.42 -41.89
N ARG A 143 -28.29 -5.40 -42.31
CA ARG A 143 -27.90 -4.94 -43.65
C ARG A 143 -28.33 -5.97 -44.69
N THR A 144 -28.99 -5.51 -45.75
CA THR A 144 -29.20 -6.29 -46.97
C THR A 144 -27.86 -6.51 -47.67
N ASP A 145 -27.43 -7.77 -47.76
CA ASP A 145 -26.21 -8.18 -48.46
C ASP A 145 -26.45 -8.11 -49.97
N ALA A 146 -25.64 -7.33 -50.69
CA ALA A 146 -25.81 -7.11 -52.13
C ALA A 146 -25.45 -8.34 -53.00
N PHE A 147 -25.05 -9.45 -52.37
CA PHE A 147 -24.72 -10.72 -53.04
C PHE A 147 -25.60 -11.91 -52.63
N SER A 148 -26.60 -11.72 -51.75
CA SER A 148 -27.56 -12.78 -51.40
C SER A 148 -28.77 -12.79 -52.34
N ASN A 149 -28.84 -13.77 -53.24
CA ASN A 149 -30.04 -14.04 -54.06
C ASN A 149 -31.14 -14.78 -53.26
N GLY A 150 -31.57 -14.19 -52.14
CA GLY A 150 -32.62 -14.72 -51.28
C GLY A 150 -33.42 -13.59 -50.62
N ASP A 151 -34.75 -13.74 -50.63
CA ASP A 151 -35.81 -12.76 -50.39
C ASP A 151 -35.85 -12.20 -48.94
N ASN A 152 -34.90 -11.32 -48.58
CA ASN A 152 -34.95 -10.51 -47.35
C ASN A 152 -35.27 -9.04 -47.70
N GLN A 153 -36.55 -8.68 -47.67
CA GLN A 153 -37.04 -7.33 -48.02
C GLN A 153 -36.99 -6.31 -46.88
N ASP A 154 -36.47 -6.65 -45.68
CA ASP A 154 -36.46 -5.77 -44.51
C ASP A 154 -35.04 -5.36 -44.05
N GLY A 155 -34.21 -4.82 -44.96
CA GLY A 155 -32.91 -4.23 -44.59
C GLY A 155 -32.66 -2.88 -45.25
N SER A 156 -32.37 -1.84 -44.44
CA SER A 156 -32.17 -0.46 -44.90
C SER A 156 -30.89 -0.30 -45.72
N SER A 157 -30.97 0.45 -46.82
CA SER A 157 -29.83 0.66 -47.74
C SER A 157 -28.72 1.50 -47.09
N TYR A 158 -27.45 1.25 -47.46
CA TYR A 158 -26.28 2.01 -46.98
C TYR A 158 -26.46 3.53 -47.11
N ARG A 159 -27.13 3.98 -48.19
CA ARG A 159 -27.41 5.40 -48.44
C ARG A 159 -28.39 5.98 -47.42
N GLU A 160 -29.41 5.23 -46.99
CA GLU A 160 -30.36 5.66 -45.96
C GLU A 160 -29.72 5.69 -44.57
N ILE A 161 -28.83 4.75 -44.28
CA ILE A 161 -28.08 4.71 -43.01
C ILE A 161 -27.17 5.93 -42.90
N MET A 162 -26.49 6.32 -43.98
CA MET A 162 -25.66 7.54 -44.01
C MET A 162 -26.51 8.81 -43.87
N ALA A 163 -27.65 8.89 -44.56
CA ALA A 163 -28.56 10.03 -44.44
C ALA A 163 -29.16 10.17 -43.04
N ARG A 164 -29.50 9.06 -42.38
CA ARG A 164 -29.99 9.05 -40.99
C ARG A 164 -28.92 9.50 -39.99
N ARG A 165 -27.68 9.06 -40.21
CA ARG A 165 -26.51 9.46 -39.41
C ARG A 165 -26.15 10.94 -39.61
N GLU A 166 -26.36 11.49 -40.80
CA GLU A 166 -26.23 12.93 -41.06
C GLU A 166 -27.34 13.72 -40.35
N LEU A 167 -28.59 13.25 -40.40
CA LEU A 167 -29.72 13.86 -39.68
C LEU A 167 -29.52 13.89 -38.16
N GLU A 168 -29.08 12.79 -37.55
CA GLU A 168 -28.76 12.72 -36.11
C GLU A 168 -27.66 13.73 -35.74
N LYS A 169 -26.66 13.88 -36.60
CA LYS A 169 -25.57 14.84 -36.39
C LYS A 169 -26.06 16.28 -36.49
N GLU A 170 -26.96 16.58 -37.42
CA GLU A 170 -27.60 17.90 -37.54
C GLU A 170 -28.51 18.20 -36.34
N GLU A 171 -29.27 17.22 -35.85
CA GLU A 171 -30.11 17.36 -34.65
C GLU A 171 -29.27 17.62 -33.40
N GLU A 172 -28.13 16.93 -33.22
CA GLU A 172 -27.20 17.19 -32.11
C GLU A 172 -26.58 18.60 -32.20
N GLU A 173 -26.21 19.06 -33.40
CA GLU A 173 -25.69 20.42 -33.59
C GLU A 173 -26.75 21.49 -33.30
N VAL A 174 -28.00 21.27 -33.71
CA VAL A 174 -29.11 22.18 -33.43
C VAL A 174 -29.42 22.19 -31.93
N ALA A 175 -29.46 21.03 -31.27
CA ALA A 175 -29.66 20.93 -29.83
C ALA A 175 -28.53 21.63 -29.04
N ARG A 176 -27.28 21.52 -29.51
CA ARG A 176 -26.15 22.25 -28.93
C ARG A 176 -26.29 23.75 -29.10
N LYS A 177 -26.68 24.23 -30.30
CA LYS A 177 -26.94 25.65 -30.57
C LYS A 177 -28.11 26.20 -29.76
N ILE A 178 -29.14 25.40 -29.50
CA ILE A 178 -30.27 25.77 -28.63
C ILE A 178 -29.78 25.87 -27.18
N LYS A 179 -28.98 24.92 -26.69
CA LYS A 179 -28.36 24.99 -25.36
C LYS A 179 -27.40 26.17 -25.22
N GLU A 180 -26.59 26.47 -26.23
CA GLU A 180 -25.72 27.66 -26.24
C GLU A 180 -26.54 28.93 -26.21
N LYS A 181 -27.64 29.02 -26.97
CA LYS A 181 -28.56 30.16 -26.92
C LYS A 181 -29.29 30.29 -25.59
N ALA A 182 -29.62 29.18 -24.93
CA ALA A 182 -30.21 29.18 -23.60
C ALA A 182 -29.19 29.52 -22.49
N ALA A 183 -27.92 29.15 -22.68
CA ALA A 183 -26.84 29.43 -21.73
C ALA A 183 -26.27 30.86 -21.88
N ALA A 184 -26.34 31.44 -23.09
CA ALA A 184 -25.81 32.78 -23.40
C ALA A 184 -26.78 33.92 -23.01
N GLY A 185 -27.60 33.74 -21.97
CA GLY A 185 -28.56 34.70 -21.40
C GLY A 185 -28.42 36.16 -21.88
N HIS A 186 -29.13 36.49 -22.97
CA HIS A 186 -29.28 37.87 -23.42
C HIS A 186 -30.53 38.45 -22.74
N GLU A 187 -30.31 39.23 -21.68
CA GLU A 187 -31.25 40.22 -21.15
C GLU A 187 -30.79 41.62 -21.61
N GLU A 188 -31.68 42.32 -22.31
CA GLU A 188 -31.90 43.78 -22.44
C GLU A 188 -32.82 43.91 -23.69
N ASP A 189 -34.01 44.50 -23.69
CA ASP A 189 -34.64 45.46 -22.80
C ASP A 189 -36.18 45.39 -23.00
N GLY A 190 -36.96 45.72 -21.97
CA GLY A 190 -38.39 45.42 -21.90
C GLY A 190 -39.30 46.23 -22.85
N ASN A 191 -40.23 45.54 -23.53
CA ASN A 191 -41.57 46.06 -23.77
C ASN A 191 -42.60 44.95 -24.09
N VAL A 192 -43.83 45.20 -23.63
CA VAL A 192 -44.99 44.30 -23.51
C VAL A 192 -45.52 43.76 -24.84
N ALA A 193 -45.82 42.45 -24.90
CA ALA A 193 -47.00 41.91 -25.62
C ALA A 193 -47.34 40.49 -25.15
N GLN A 194 -48.47 40.37 -24.45
CA GLN A 194 -49.13 39.11 -24.10
C GLN A 194 -50.04 38.73 -25.28
N ALA A 195 -49.90 37.52 -25.84
CA ALA A 195 -50.85 36.95 -26.80
C ALA A 195 -51.05 35.47 -26.44
N THR A 196 -52.03 35.11 -25.60
CA THR A 196 -53.43 34.81 -25.96
C THR A 196 -53.57 33.71 -27.01
N LEU A 197 -53.79 32.47 -26.54
CA LEU A 197 -54.85 31.58 -26.99
C LEU A 197 -54.94 30.39 -26.01
N LYS A 198 -55.96 30.45 -25.14
CA LYS A 198 -56.71 29.31 -24.59
C LYS A 198 -57.51 28.68 -25.75
N ASP A 199 -57.89 27.41 -25.78
CA ASP A 199 -58.74 26.67 -24.84
C ASP A 199 -58.27 25.20 -24.77
N ASP A 200 -58.11 24.59 -23.60
CA ASP A 200 -59.14 23.97 -22.74
C ASP A 200 -60.06 22.99 -23.50
N ASP A 201 -59.91 21.69 -23.24
CA ASP A 201 -61.01 20.91 -22.65
C ASP A 201 -60.57 19.51 -22.18
N LYS A 202 -60.96 19.24 -20.93
CA LYS A 202 -60.98 17.91 -20.30
C LYS A 202 -62.18 17.14 -20.86
N GLU A 203 -61.99 15.86 -21.20
CA GLU A 203 -62.88 14.73 -20.90
C GLU A 203 -62.56 13.53 -21.81
N ASN A 204 -61.95 12.49 -21.23
CA ASN A 204 -62.48 11.12 -21.28
C ASN A 204 -61.44 10.12 -20.76
N ALA A 205 -61.73 9.59 -19.58
CA ALA A 205 -61.27 8.28 -19.17
C ALA A 205 -62.09 7.20 -19.91
N GLN A 206 -61.47 6.03 -20.08
CA GLN A 206 -62.03 4.74 -20.55
C GLN A 206 -62.13 4.49 -22.06
N ALA A 207 -61.26 3.57 -22.50
CA ALA A 207 -61.41 2.49 -23.49
C ALA A 207 -60.01 2.31 -24.13
N GLY A 208 -59.33 1.17 -24.04
CA GLY A 208 -59.83 -0.15 -24.36
C GLY A 208 -59.37 -0.53 -25.78
N SER A 209 -58.41 -1.46 -25.82
CA SER A 209 -58.21 -2.50 -26.86
C SER A 209 -57.67 -2.14 -28.26
N THR A 210 -56.63 -2.92 -28.64
CA THR A 210 -56.36 -3.58 -29.95
C THR A 210 -56.17 -2.70 -31.18
N GLU A 211 -54.96 -2.68 -31.75
CA GLU A 211 -54.43 -3.60 -32.78
C GLU A 211 -54.83 -3.22 -34.22
N GLU A 212 -53.77 -3.12 -35.03
CA GLU A 212 -53.69 -3.38 -36.46
C GLU A 212 -54.03 -2.29 -37.52
N ALA A 213 -53.08 -2.28 -38.46
CA ALA A 213 -53.26 -2.10 -39.89
C ALA A 213 -53.25 -0.67 -40.49
N SER A 214 -52.04 -0.34 -40.95
CA SER A 214 -51.75 -0.20 -42.39
C SER A 214 -51.88 1.16 -43.07
N SER A 215 -50.95 1.31 -44.02
CA SER A 215 -50.97 2.19 -45.19
C SER A 215 -50.47 3.62 -45.00
N GLY A 216 -49.22 3.80 -45.44
CA GLY A 216 -48.66 5.10 -45.72
C GLY A 216 -49.38 5.80 -46.89
N ARG A 217 -49.48 7.12 -46.78
CA ARG A 217 -49.69 8.03 -47.91
C ARG A 217 -48.74 9.21 -47.80
N LYS A 218 -47.64 9.17 -48.58
CA LYS A 218 -47.12 10.37 -49.27
C LYS A 218 -48.24 10.81 -50.22
N ARG A 219 -48.60 12.07 -50.44
CA ARG A 219 -47.78 13.22 -50.86
C ARG A 219 -48.77 14.37 -51.07
N LYS A 220 -48.42 15.63 -50.74
CA LYS A 220 -48.78 16.81 -51.55
C LYS A 220 -47.95 18.03 -51.11
N LYS A 221 -46.86 18.27 -51.83
CA LYS A 221 -46.30 19.61 -52.06
C LYS A 221 -47.15 20.27 -53.14
N ARG A 222 -47.59 21.51 -52.92
CA ARG A 222 -47.52 22.60 -53.91
C ARG A 222 -47.95 23.93 -53.30
N TRP A 223 -47.04 24.90 -53.31
CA TRP A 223 -47.32 26.25 -53.77
C TRP A 223 -46.00 26.83 -54.27
N ASP A 224 -45.89 27.00 -55.59
CA ASP A 224 -45.19 28.15 -56.14
C ASP A 224 -46.03 28.59 -57.34
N VAL A 225 -46.56 29.80 -57.21
CA VAL A 225 -47.32 30.52 -58.22
C VAL A 225 -46.34 31.42 -58.93
N SER A 226 -46.22 31.18 -60.23
CA SER A 226 -45.45 31.92 -61.21
C SER A 226 -46.21 33.14 -61.71
N SER A 227 -45.46 34.12 -62.22
CA SER A 227 -45.95 35.08 -63.20
C SER A 227 -45.52 34.66 -64.61
N ALA A 228 -46.48 34.05 -65.31
CA ALA A 228 -46.83 34.23 -66.74
C ALA A 228 -45.97 33.56 -67.85
N PRO A 229 -46.51 33.39 -69.09
CA PRO A 229 -47.43 32.29 -69.50
C PRO A 229 -47.01 31.66 -70.87
N ALA A 230 -47.18 30.35 -71.14
CA ALA A 230 -48.36 29.59 -71.62
C ALA A 230 -48.37 29.26 -73.14
N ALA A 231 -49.12 28.18 -73.46
CA ALA A 231 -49.43 27.48 -74.72
C ALA A 231 -48.47 26.33 -75.11
N ASP A 232 -48.77 25.06 -74.79
CA ASP A 232 -49.75 24.09 -75.40
C ASP A 232 -49.15 23.45 -76.67
N GLU A 233 -49.26 22.16 -77.01
CA GLU A 233 -50.02 20.98 -76.54
C GLU A 233 -49.46 19.73 -77.29
N GLU A 234 -49.65 18.53 -76.73
CA GLU A 234 -49.94 17.20 -77.36
C GLU A 234 -49.02 16.61 -78.48
N ALA A 235 -48.80 15.29 -78.68
CA ALA A 235 -49.10 14.01 -78.04
C ALA A 235 -48.32 12.87 -78.78
N ALA A 236 -48.24 11.68 -78.16
CA ALA A 236 -48.07 10.32 -78.72
C ALA A 236 -46.71 9.80 -79.29
N GLN A 237 -46.25 8.64 -78.77
CA GLN A 237 -45.10 7.80 -79.19
C GLN A 237 -45.54 6.70 -80.19
N PRO A 238 -44.71 6.11 -81.11
CA PRO A 238 -43.72 5.04 -80.78
C PRO A 238 -42.49 4.78 -81.73
N SER A 239 -41.42 4.17 -81.19
CA SER A 239 -40.41 3.21 -81.77
C SER A 239 -39.47 3.52 -83.00
N GLU A 240 -38.15 3.40 -82.73
CA GLU A 240 -36.82 3.47 -83.46
C GLU A 240 -36.60 2.61 -84.75
N PRO A 241 -35.54 2.74 -85.66
CA PRO A 241 -34.05 2.83 -85.40
C PRO A 241 -33.03 3.48 -86.44
N ALA A 242 -31.75 3.74 -86.01
CA ALA A 242 -30.40 3.85 -86.69
C ALA A 242 -30.07 4.93 -87.79
N LYS A 243 -28.90 5.63 -87.95
CA LYS A 243 -27.55 5.82 -87.33
C LYS A 243 -26.83 7.04 -88.01
N SER A 244 -26.09 7.93 -87.29
CA SER A 244 -24.95 8.73 -87.83
C SER A 244 -23.99 9.25 -86.73
N LYS A 245 -22.72 9.51 -87.07
CA LYS A 245 -21.51 9.47 -86.20
C LYS A 245 -20.88 10.84 -86.04
N ARG A 246 -20.50 11.28 -84.83
CA ARG A 246 -19.48 12.31 -84.50
C ARG A 246 -19.47 12.39 -82.88
N SER A 247 -18.56 13.05 -82.12
CA SER A 247 -18.64 13.44 -80.67
C SER A 247 -19.13 14.88 -80.27
N ARG A 248 -19.50 15.85 -81.10
CA ARG A 248 -19.72 15.79 -82.51
C ARG A 248 -21.16 15.15 -82.64
N TRP A 249 -22.14 15.83 -82.06
CA TRP A 249 -23.60 15.61 -82.18
C TRP A 249 -24.16 14.23 -81.77
N ASP A 250 -24.91 14.25 -80.66
CA ASP A 250 -26.21 13.61 -80.48
C ASP A 250 -26.47 12.28 -81.23
N GLN A 251 -26.66 11.18 -80.47
CA GLN A 251 -27.90 10.37 -80.45
C GLN A 251 -27.72 8.97 -79.80
N THR A 252 -28.64 8.66 -78.87
CA THR A 252 -29.01 7.38 -78.19
C THR A 252 -29.73 6.39 -79.16
N PRO A 253 -30.30 5.19 -78.81
CA PRO A 253 -30.42 4.42 -77.54
C PRO A 253 -30.21 2.86 -77.67
N SER A 254 -30.67 2.11 -76.65
CA SER A 254 -30.52 0.68 -76.24
C SER A 254 -31.23 -0.44 -77.03
N LEU A 255 -30.74 -1.71 -76.96
CA LEU A 255 -31.46 -2.94 -76.52
C LEU A 255 -30.57 -4.22 -76.55
N GLU A 256 -30.93 -5.19 -75.70
CA GLU A 256 -30.27 -6.45 -75.23
C GLU A 256 -30.21 -7.60 -76.29
N PRO A 257 -30.01 -8.92 -75.99
CA PRO A 257 -29.32 -9.68 -74.92
C PRO A 257 -28.43 -10.84 -75.48
N ALA A 258 -27.77 -11.59 -74.57
CA ALA A 258 -27.30 -12.99 -74.72
C ALA A 258 -26.14 -13.26 -75.73
N ASP A 259 -25.24 -14.24 -75.58
CA ASP A 259 -25.28 -15.46 -74.81
C ASP A 259 -23.86 -16.06 -74.66
N ALA A 260 -23.63 -16.67 -73.49
CA ALA A 260 -22.72 -17.81 -73.23
C ALA A 260 -21.17 -17.64 -73.28
N PRO A 261 -20.36 -18.53 -72.66
CA PRO A 261 -20.63 -19.48 -71.54
C PRO A 261 -19.51 -19.55 -70.45
N LYS A 262 -19.94 -19.79 -69.19
CA LYS A 262 -19.60 -20.93 -68.27
C LYS A 262 -18.12 -21.37 -68.13
N LYS A 263 -17.54 -21.69 -66.95
CA LYS A 263 -18.11 -22.41 -65.78
C LYS A 263 -17.07 -22.57 -64.62
N ARG A 264 -17.55 -22.37 -63.38
CA ARG A 264 -17.44 -23.19 -62.12
C ARG A 264 -16.05 -23.46 -61.50
N SER A 265 -15.80 -23.19 -60.21
CA SER A 265 -16.42 -23.56 -58.89
C SER A 265 -15.68 -24.71 -58.22
N ARG A 266 -15.04 -24.45 -57.06
CA ARG A 266 -14.44 -25.46 -56.17
C ARG A 266 -14.12 -24.90 -54.77
N TRP A 267 -15.12 -24.35 -54.08
CA TRP A 267 -15.03 -24.05 -52.64
C TRP A 267 -16.18 -24.74 -51.94
N ASP A 268 -16.08 -26.07 -51.87
CA ASP A 268 -16.72 -26.86 -50.83
C ASP A 268 -15.59 -27.57 -50.10
N GLN A 269 -15.43 -27.24 -48.83
CA GLN A 269 -15.13 -28.14 -47.69
C GLN A 269 -14.34 -27.39 -46.61
N ALA A 270 -15.02 -27.19 -45.48
CA ALA A 270 -14.43 -26.86 -44.19
C ALA A 270 -13.51 -28.00 -43.69
N PRO A 271 -12.73 -27.76 -42.62
CA PRO A 271 -12.67 -28.79 -41.60
C PRO A 271 -12.77 -28.26 -40.17
N SER A 272 -13.56 -29.00 -39.39
CA SER A 272 -13.44 -29.16 -37.95
C SER A 272 -12.46 -30.28 -37.60
N ALA A 273 -11.95 -30.24 -36.36
CA ALA A 273 -11.41 -31.33 -35.53
C ALA A 273 -9.91 -31.71 -35.64
N THR A 274 -9.23 -31.63 -34.49
CA THR A 274 -7.91 -32.17 -34.13
C THR A 274 -7.84 -33.70 -34.18
N PRO A 275 -6.66 -34.30 -34.39
CA PRO A 275 -6.04 -35.10 -33.31
C PRO A 275 -4.49 -35.13 -33.27
N MET A 276 -3.97 -35.69 -32.17
CA MET A 276 -2.58 -36.00 -31.81
C MET A 276 -1.79 -36.86 -32.83
N GLY A 277 -0.45 -36.72 -32.85
CA GLY A 277 0.49 -37.85 -32.94
C GLY A 277 1.45 -37.94 -34.16
N ASN A 278 2.75 -38.09 -33.82
CA ASN A 278 3.84 -38.76 -34.55
C ASN A 278 4.73 -38.06 -35.60
N GLN A 279 6.03 -38.03 -35.24
CA GLN A 279 7.24 -38.43 -35.96
C GLN A 279 7.16 -38.70 -37.48
N GLY A 280 8.11 -38.06 -38.18
CA GLY A 280 8.85 -38.66 -39.29
C GLY A 280 8.40 -38.24 -40.68
N LEU A 281 9.18 -37.37 -41.33
CA LEU A 281 9.48 -37.41 -42.76
C LEU A 281 10.64 -36.46 -43.09
N ALA A 282 11.80 -37.06 -43.30
CA ALA A 282 12.98 -36.46 -43.91
C ALA A 282 12.85 -36.49 -45.44
N THR A 283 13.42 -35.50 -46.14
CA THR A 283 13.97 -35.55 -47.52
C THR A 283 14.88 -34.31 -47.73
N PRO A 284 15.88 -34.30 -48.64
CA PRO A 284 17.27 -34.65 -48.30
C PRO A 284 18.28 -33.52 -48.63
N MET A 285 19.35 -33.39 -47.82
CA MET A 285 20.46 -32.46 -48.09
C MET A 285 21.55 -33.12 -48.94
N HIS A 286 22.03 -32.37 -49.95
CA HIS A 286 23.06 -32.79 -50.91
C HIS A 286 24.47 -32.83 -50.28
N PRO A 287 25.32 -33.84 -50.56
CA PRO A 287 26.52 -34.16 -49.78
C PRO A 287 27.81 -33.44 -50.25
N SER A 288 27.85 -32.11 -50.18
CA SER A 288 29.09 -31.35 -50.47
C SER A 288 29.59 -30.47 -49.33
N GLN A 289 29.05 -30.60 -48.11
CA GLN A 289 29.51 -29.82 -46.94
C GLN A 289 29.58 -30.64 -45.65
N ALA A 290 30.17 -31.84 -45.73
CA ALA A 290 30.57 -32.60 -44.54
C ALA A 290 32.07 -32.84 -44.58
N GLY A 291 32.84 -32.00 -43.88
CA GLY A 291 34.28 -32.16 -43.77
C GLY A 291 34.97 -31.03 -43.02
N SER A 292 34.75 -30.93 -41.71
CA SER A 292 35.82 -30.85 -40.70
C SER A 292 35.29 -30.24 -39.40
N ALA A 293 35.48 -30.99 -38.32
CA ALA A 293 35.27 -30.57 -36.95
C ALA A 293 36.50 -29.81 -36.38
N LEU A 294 36.26 -29.11 -35.25
CA LEU A 294 37.18 -28.77 -34.15
C LEU A 294 38.10 -27.52 -34.25
N LEU A 295 37.69 -26.47 -33.49
CA LEU A 295 38.45 -25.49 -32.65
C LEU A 295 39.39 -24.45 -33.33
N PRO A 296 39.73 -23.30 -32.69
CA PRO A 296 39.00 -22.42 -31.77
C PRO A 296 38.95 -20.94 -32.27
N THR A 297 38.27 -20.09 -31.50
CA THR A 297 38.14 -18.62 -31.63
C THR A 297 39.47 -17.85 -31.75
N THR A 298 39.64 -16.99 -32.76
CA THR A 298 40.23 -15.62 -32.70
C THR A 298 40.26 -14.93 -34.08
N PHE A 299 40.16 -13.59 -34.06
CA PHE A 299 40.35 -12.61 -35.14
C PHE A 299 39.15 -12.27 -36.05
N GLY A 300 38.82 -10.97 -36.04
CA GLY A 300 37.57 -10.40 -36.57
C GLY A 300 37.48 -10.29 -38.09
N THR A 301 36.25 -10.15 -38.56
CA THR A 301 35.94 -9.78 -39.94
C THR A 301 34.76 -8.81 -39.96
N ASP A 302 35.09 -7.55 -40.26
CA ASP A 302 34.20 -6.48 -40.65
C ASP A 302 33.45 -6.84 -41.94
N VAL A 303 32.20 -7.27 -41.80
CA VAL A 303 31.24 -7.28 -42.93
C VAL A 303 30.75 -5.85 -43.25
N SER A 304 31.12 -4.86 -42.42
CA SER A 304 30.74 -3.45 -42.58
C SER A 304 31.63 -2.66 -43.56
N GLY A 305 32.75 -3.22 -44.04
CA GLY A 305 33.69 -2.53 -44.93
C GLY A 305 33.31 -2.50 -46.41
N ARG A 306 32.27 -3.24 -46.84
CA ARG A 306 31.88 -3.33 -48.25
C ARG A 306 30.92 -2.25 -48.74
N ASN A 307 30.28 -1.54 -47.80
CA ASN A 307 29.30 -0.48 -48.07
C ASN A 307 29.63 0.81 -47.29
N ALA A 308 30.90 1.04 -46.96
CA ALA A 308 31.34 2.30 -46.37
C ALA A 308 31.31 3.41 -47.44
N PRO A 309 30.86 4.64 -47.13
CA PRO A 309 30.88 5.75 -48.08
C PRO A 309 32.33 6.12 -48.42
N LEU A 310 32.64 6.20 -49.72
CA LEU A 310 33.93 6.70 -50.22
C LEU A 310 34.03 8.20 -49.95
N SER A 311 35.22 8.66 -49.55
CA SER A 311 35.51 10.08 -49.37
C SER A 311 35.71 10.79 -50.71
N ASP A 312 35.48 12.11 -50.75
CA ASP A 312 35.62 12.91 -51.99
C ASP A 312 37.05 12.83 -52.56
N GLU A 313 38.07 12.74 -51.68
CA GLU A 313 39.48 12.55 -52.08
C GLU A 313 39.74 11.19 -52.74
N GLU A 314 39.02 10.13 -52.33
CA GLU A 314 39.10 8.80 -52.94
C GLU A 314 38.32 8.72 -54.26
N LEU A 315 37.25 9.50 -54.40
CA LEU A 315 36.45 9.65 -55.61
C LEU A 315 37.20 10.41 -56.71
N ASP A 316 37.90 11.49 -56.36
CA ASP A 316 38.73 12.27 -57.28
C ASP A 316 39.96 11.50 -57.79
N ALA A 317 40.44 10.51 -57.03
CA ALA A 317 41.50 9.59 -57.48
C ALA A 317 40.99 8.50 -58.44
N LEU A 318 39.68 8.19 -58.40
CA LEU A 318 39.05 7.11 -59.18
C LEU A 318 38.43 7.61 -60.48
N LEU A 319 38.03 8.88 -60.53
CA LEU A 319 37.43 9.55 -61.69
C LEU A 319 38.50 10.34 -62.47
N PRO A 320 38.42 10.39 -63.82
CA PRO A 320 39.38 11.15 -64.61
C PRO A 320 39.27 12.66 -64.32
N GLY A 321 40.36 13.28 -63.89
CA GLY A 321 40.42 14.68 -63.49
C GLY A 321 40.31 15.70 -64.64
N GLU A 322 40.32 17.00 -64.29
CA GLU A 322 40.06 18.12 -65.21
C GLU A 322 40.99 18.17 -66.45
N ASP A 323 42.19 17.57 -66.36
CA ASP A 323 43.15 17.48 -67.47
C ASP A 323 42.73 16.53 -68.60
N GLN A 324 41.71 15.68 -68.39
CA GLN A 324 41.09 14.83 -69.43
C GLN A 324 39.76 15.41 -69.96
N GLY A 325 39.39 16.65 -69.58
CA GLY A 325 38.28 17.41 -70.15
C GLY A 325 36.93 17.26 -69.43
N TYR A 326 36.88 16.72 -68.21
CA TYR A 326 35.67 16.59 -67.40
C TYR A 326 35.62 17.68 -66.31
N LYS A 327 34.47 18.35 -66.15
CA LYS A 327 34.23 19.41 -65.15
C LYS A 327 33.15 18.97 -64.17
N ILE A 328 33.41 19.07 -62.87
CA ILE A 328 32.43 18.76 -61.82
C ILE A 328 31.35 19.85 -61.80
N LEU A 329 30.07 19.46 -61.84
CA LEU A 329 28.92 20.36 -61.85
C LEU A 329 28.41 20.59 -60.42
N GLU A 330 28.22 21.85 -60.04
CA GLU A 330 27.55 22.18 -58.78
C GLU A 330 26.04 21.84 -58.87
N PRO A 331 25.48 21.15 -57.87
CA PRO A 331 24.05 20.85 -57.85
C PRO A 331 23.23 22.14 -57.67
N PRO A 332 22.03 22.26 -58.28
CA PRO A 332 21.18 23.43 -58.12
C PRO A 332 20.79 23.68 -56.66
N PRO A 333 20.61 24.94 -56.24
CA PRO A 333 20.24 25.27 -54.86
C PRO A 333 18.89 24.62 -54.49
N GLY A 334 18.91 23.66 -53.55
CA GLY A 334 17.74 22.95 -53.03
C GLY A 334 17.69 21.43 -53.26
N TYR A 335 18.69 20.83 -53.91
CA TYR A 335 18.75 19.36 -54.08
C TYR A 335 19.41 18.68 -52.87
N ALA A 336 18.63 17.90 -52.12
CA ALA A 336 19.14 16.97 -51.10
C ALA A 336 18.96 15.51 -51.60
N PRO A 337 20.03 14.68 -51.65
CA PRO A 337 19.93 13.31 -52.12
C PRO A 337 19.11 12.44 -51.16
N ILE A 338 18.10 11.76 -51.67
CA ILE A 338 17.23 10.86 -50.90
C ILE A 338 18.02 9.59 -50.54
N ARG A 339 18.46 9.47 -49.29
CA ARG A 339 19.03 8.22 -48.75
C ARG A 339 17.89 7.29 -48.35
N ALA A 340 17.66 6.23 -49.12
CA ALA A 340 16.73 5.18 -48.71
C ALA A 340 17.30 4.44 -47.47
N PRO A 341 16.57 4.35 -46.34
CA PRO A 341 17.05 3.60 -45.19
C PRO A 341 17.03 2.10 -45.51
N ALA A 342 18.16 1.43 -45.31
CA ALA A 342 18.33 0.00 -45.51
C ALA A 342 17.36 -0.78 -44.60
N HIS A 343 16.26 -1.27 -45.20
CA HIS A 343 15.24 -2.04 -44.50
C HIS A 343 15.60 -3.53 -44.51
N LYS A 344 15.80 -4.09 -43.31
CA LYS A 344 15.47 -5.46 -42.86
C LYS A 344 15.91 -6.64 -43.76
N LEU A 345 17.07 -7.22 -43.44
CA LEU A 345 17.24 -8.67 -43.40
C LEU A 345 17.18 -9.11 -41.93
N MET A 346 16.00 -9.55 -41.49
CA MET A 346 15.83 -10.19 -40.18
C MET A 346 16.61 -11.51 -40.17
N ALA A 347 17.64 -11.58 -39.33
CA ALA A 347 18.05 -12.85 -38.75
C ALA A 347 16.90 -13.32 -37.85
N THR A 348 16.39 -14.54 -38.08
CA THR A 348 15.38 -15.17 -37.22
C THR A 348 15.91 -15.27 -35.79
N PRO A 349 15.28 -14.65 -34.78
CA PRO A 349 15.67 -14.83 -33.39
C PRO A 349 15.29 -16.26 -32.95
N ALA A 350 16.19 -16.92 -32.22
CA ALA A 350 15.89 -18.16 -31.54
C ALA A 350 14.66 -17.97 -30.61
N PRO A 351 13.77 -18.97 -30.49
CA PRO A 351 12.51 -18.79 -29.77
C PRO A 351 12.77 -18.64 -28.27
N GLN A 352 12.56 -17.42 -27.75
CA GLN A 352 12.36 -17.18 -26.33
C GLN A 352 10.95 -17.65 -25.95
N THR A 353 10.88 -18.59 -25.01
CA THR A 353 9.64 -19.08 -24.42
C THR A 353 9.01 -18.00 -23.53
N GLY A 354 7.92 -17.39 -24.00
CA GLY A 354 7.08 -16.51 -23.18
C GLY A 354 6.22 -15.57 -24.03
N PHE A 355 4.92 -15.85 -24.15
CA PHE A 355 3.98 -15.00 -24.88
C PHE A 355 3.62 -13.78 -24.01
N MET A 356 4.12 -12.59 -24.38
CA MET A 356 3.66 -11.32 -23.82
C MET A 356 2.55 -10.78 -24.72
N MET A 357 1.33 -10.73 -24.19
CA MET A 357 0.18 -10.16 -24.87
C MET A 357 0.34 -8.64 -24.88
N GLN A 358 0.82 -8.09 -26.00
CA GLN A 358 0.82 -6.65 -26.21
C GLN A 358 -0.63 -6.18 -26.38
N ASP A 359 -1.05 -5.25 -25.54
CA ASP A 359 -2.36 -4.62 -25.64
C ASP A 359 -2.50 -3.91 -27.00
N PRO A 360 -3.53 -4.24 -27.82
CA PRO A 360 -3.67 -3.72 -29.17
C PRO A 360 -4.04 -2.22 -29.24
N ASP A 361 -4.33 -1.58 -28.11
CA ASP A 361 -4.67 -0.16 -28.03
C ASP A 361 -3.45 0.77 -28.08
N SER A 362 -2.24 0.27 -27.80
CA SER A 362 -1.01 1.09 -27.88
C SER A 362 -0.61 1.44 -29.32
N VAL A 363 -1.04 0.66 -30.31
CA VAL A 363 -0.65 0.83 -31.72
C VAL A 363 -1.54 1.84 -32.44
N ARG A 364 -2.74 2.15 -31.93
CA ARG A 364 -3.74 2.95 -32.67
C ARG A 364 -3.71 4.45 -32.35
N LEU A 365 -2.98 4.90 -31.34
CA LEU A 365 -2.86 6.32 -30.97
C LEU A 365 -1.59 7.01 -31.51
N SER A 366 -0.63 6.30 -32.08
CA SER A 366 0.60 6.89 -32.62
C SER A 366 0.48 7.23 -34.11
N GLY A 367 0.01 8.44 -34.40
CA GLY A 367 0.33 9.09 -35.66
C GLY A 367 1.84 9.37 -35.74
N LYS A 368 2.53 8.72 -36.68
CA LYS A 368 3.99 8.72 -36.91
C LYS A 368 4.83 8.22 -35.71
N PRO A 369 5.71 7.20 -35.88
CA PRO A 369 6.65 6.83 -34.83
C PRO A 369 7.63 8.00 -34.65
N VAL A 370 7.53 8.69 -33.52
CA VAL A 370 8.59 9.59 -33.06
C VAL A 370 9.84 8.72 -32.88
N PRO A 371 11.02 9.08 -33.41
CA PRO A 371 12.22 8.26 -33.26
C PRO A 371 12.50 7.99 -31.78
N ALA A 372 12.55 6.71 -31.39
CA ALA A 372 12.92 6.30 -30.04
C ALA A 372 14.42 6.53 -29.73
N GLU A 373 15.19 6.87 -30.76
CA GLU A 373 16.61 7.19 -30.67
C GLU A 373 16.82 8.71 -30.68
N ILE A 374 17.03 9.28 -29.50
CA ILE A 374 17.56 10.64 -29.36
C ILE A 374 19.09 10.54 -29.28
N PRO A 375 19.86 11.32 -30.06
CA PRO A 375 21.32 11.31 -30.01
C PRO A 375 21.87 11.46 -28.56
N GLY A 376 22.66 10.47 -28.12
CA GLY A 376 23.32 10.46 -26.81
C GLY A 376 22.53 9.89 -25.62
N ILE A 377 21.29 9.42 -25.81
CA ILE A 377 20.41 8.97 -24.70
C ILE A 377 20.24 7.43 -24.65
N GLY A 378 20.56 6.72 -25.73
CA GLY A 378 20.34 5.26 -25.83
C GLY A 378 18.84 4.92 -25.96
N ASP A 379 18.50 3.63 -26.01
CA ASP A 379 17.11 3.18 -26.15
C ASP A 379 16.25 3.60 -24.93
N LEU A 380 15.33 4.53 -25.15
CA LEU A 380 14.27 4.90 -24.22
C LEU A 380 13.14 3.86 -24.30
N GLN A 381 12.44 3.61 -23.18
CA GLN A 381 11.30 2.66 -23.20
C GLN A 381 10.13 3.19 -24.02
N PHE A 382 9.91 4.51 -23.98
CA PHE A 382 8.93 5.23 -24.77
C PHE A 382 9.30 6.72 -24.81
N PHE A 383 8.85 7.43 -25.85
CA PHE A 383 8.95 8.88 -25.96
C PHE A 383 7.57 9.40 -26.35
N LYS A 384 6.90 10.12 -25.43
CA LYS A 384 5.54 10.63 -25.64
C LYS A 384 5.60 11.88 -26.55
N ALA A 385 4.51 12.19 -27.24
CA ALA A 385 4.42 13.41 -28.04
C ALA A 385 4.56 14.69 -27.18
N GLU A 386 4.15 14.61 -25.92
CA GLU A 386 4.28 15.65 -24.90
C GLU A 386 5.75 15.87 -24.49
N ASP A 387 6.53 14.79 -24.43
CA ASP A 387 7.97 14.87 -24.15
C ASP A 387 8.71 15.63 -25.25
N MET A 388 8.22 15.61 -26.49
CA MET A 388 8.80 16.40 -27.58
C MET A 388 8.68 17.91 -27.32
N ALA A 389 7.63 18.36 -26.62
CA ALA A 389 7.44 19.78 -26.31
C ALA A 389 8.50 20.30 -25.32
N TYR A 390 8.89 19.49 -24.33
CA TYR A 390 9.89 19.84 -23.32
C TYR A 390 11.32 19.46 -23.73
N PHE A 391 11.51 18.27 -24.30
CA PHE A 391 12.81 17.69 -24.63
C PHE A 391 13.21 17.87 -26.10
N GLY A 392 12.45 18.62 -26.91
CA GLY A 392 12.75 18.86 -28.33
C GLY A 392 14.12 19.51 -28.59
N LYS A 393 14.64 20.28 -27.62
CA LYS A 393 16.02 20.82 -27.67
C LYS A 393 17.11 19.72 -27.73
N LEU A 394 16.78 18.47 -27.40
CA LEU A 394 17.67 17.32 -27.48
C LEU A 394 17.63 16.63 -28.84
N THR A 395 16.58 16.85 -29.64
CA THR A 395 16.45 16.27 -30.99
C THR A 395 17.12 17.11 -32.07
N ASP A 396 17.39 18.38 -31.77
CA ASP A 396 18.19 19.26 -32.63
C ASP A 396 19.66 18.81 -32.55
N GLY A 397 20.09 17.98 -33.50
CA GLY A 397 21.44 17.41 -33.63
C GLY A 397 22.56 18.43 -33.90
N SER A 398 22.57 19.53 -33.16
CA SER A 398 23.56 20.59 -33.17
C SER A 398 24.82 20.17 -32.41
N ASP A 399 25.99 20.41 -33.01
CA ASP A 399 27.30 19.96 -32.52
C ASP A 399 27.64 20.49 -31.13
N GLU A 400 27.83 19.58 -30.16
CA GLU A 400 28.08 19.88 -28.74
C GLU A 400 29.25 20.84 -28.48
N ASN A 401 30.20 20.94 -29.41
CA ASN A 401 31.37 21.81 -29.31
C ASN A 401 31.11 23.29 -29.66
N SER A 402 29.96 23.59 -30.30
CA SER A 402 29.58 24.95 -30.70
C SER A 402 28.69 25.67 -29.69
N LEU A 403 28.24 24.95 -28.65
CA LEU A 403 27.30 25.45 -27.64
C LEU A 403 28.04 26.11 -26.48
N SER A 404 27.36 27.05 -25.83
CA SER A 404 27.86 27.65 -24.59
C SER A 404 27.89 26.62 -23.44
N VAL A 405 28.71 26.88 -22.42
CA VAL A 405 28.84 26.00 -21.25
C VAL A 405 27.52 25.86 -20.48
N GLU A 406 26.68 26.89 -20.49
CA GLU A 406 25.36 26.88 -19.83
C GLU A 406 24.35 26.03 -20.61
N GLU A 407 24.29 26.16 -21.94
CA GLU A 407 23.44 25.34 -22.80
C GLU A 407 23.84 23.85 -22.77
N MET A 408 25.14 23.55 -22.66
CA MET A 408 25.61 22.19 -22.46
C MET A 408 25.13 21.60 -21.12
N LYS A 409 25.14 22.39 -20.04
CA LYS A 409 24.61 21.95 -18.74
C LYS A 409 23.11 21.71 -18.81
N GLU A 410 22.36 22.61 -19.43
CA GLU A 410 20.91 22.45 -19.61
C GLU A 410 20.57 21.18 -20.40
N ARG A 411 21.23 20.95 -21.54
CA ARG A 411 21.03 19.72 -22.33
C ARG A 411 21.39 18.47 -21.52
N LYS A 412 22.48 18.50 -20.77
CA LYS A 412 22.88 17.37 -19.92
C LYS A 412 21.85 17.09 -18.83
N ILE A 413 21.29 18.12 -18.19
CA ILE A 413 20.20 17.99 -17.20
C ILE A 413 18.96 17.40 -17.88
N MET A 414 18.54 17.94 -19.02
CA MET A 414 17.39 17.43 -19.77
C MET A 414 17.54 15.95 -20.15
N ARG A 415 18.73 15.52 -20.60
CA ARG A 415 19.03 14.10 -20.88
C ARG A 415 18.87 13.23 -19.64
N LEU A 416 19.35 13.69 -18.49
CA LEU A 416 19.27 12.95 -17.24
C LEU A 416 17.83 12.91 -16.71
N LEU A 417 17.08 14.00 -16.79
CA LEU A 417 15.67 14.05 -16.40
C LEU A 417 14.82 13.14 -17.29
N LEU A 418 15.05 13.13 -18.61
CA LEU A 418 14.36 12.20 -19.51
C LEU A 418 14.67 10.73 -19.18
N LYS A 419 15.94 10.42 -18.84
CA LYS A 419 16.32 9.08 -18.36
C LYS A 419 15.66 8.72 -17.03
N VAL A 420 15.40 9.70 -16.17
CA VAL A 420 14.66 9.49 -14.91
C VAL A 420 13.17 9.32 -15.15
N LYS A 421 12.58 10.05 -16.10
CA LYS A 421 11.15 9.97 -16.44
C LYS A 421 10.81 8.68 -17.20
N ASN A 422 11.46 8.45 -18.35
CA ASN A 422 11.07 7.40 -19.32
C ASN A 422 12.07 6.22 -19.41
N GLY A 423 13.11 6.21 -18.59
CA GLY A 423 14.15 5.18 -18.63
C GLY A 423 13.73 3.86 -17.95
N THR A 424 14.41 2.78 -18.33
CA THR A 424 14.34 1.52 -17.58
C THR A 424 14.79 1.73 -16.12
N PRO A 425 14.33 0.93 -15.13
CA PRO A 425 14.78 1.04 -13.75
C PRO A 425 16.31 1.19 -13.53
N PRO A 426 17.21 0.46 -14.22
CA PRO A 426 18.65 0.67 -14.09
C PRO A 426 19.12 2.00 -14.68
N MET A 427 18.54 2.47 -15.79
CA MET A 427 18.84 3.78 -16.36
C MET A 427 18.43 4.90 -15.41
N ARG A 428 17.23 4.82 -14.83
CA ARG A 428 16.72 5.76 -13.83
C ARG A 428 17.65 5.85 -12.62
N LYS A 429 18.06 4.71 -12.08
CA LYS A 429 18.97 4.64 -10.92
C LYS A 429 20.31 5.31 -11.21
N THR A 430 20.87 5.07 -12.40
CA THR A 430 22.14 5.64 -12.82
C THR A 430 22.03 7.14 -13.05
N ALA A 431 20.98 7.59 -13.75
CA ALA A 431 20.71 9.00 -14.02
C ALA A 431 20.44 9.79 -12.73
N LEU A 432 19.65 9.23 -11.80
CA LEU A 432 19.38 9.83 -10.50
C LEU A 432 20.66 10.01 -9.70
N ARG A 433 21.56 9.01 -9.67
CA ARG A 433 22.87 9.14 -9.02
C ARG A 433 23.72 10.23 -9.66
N GLN A 434 23.75 10.31 -10.99
CA GLN A 434 24.50 11.34 -11.70
C GLN A 434 23.96 12.75 -11.45
N LEU A 435 22.63 12.91 -11.34
CA LEU A 435 22.01 14.18 -10.95
C LEU A 435 22.40 14.58 -9.52
N THR A 436 22.39 13.64 -8.57
CA THR A 436 22.69 13.94 -7.17
C THR A 436 24.15 14.25 -6.91
N ASP A 437 25.05 13.49 -7.52
CA ASP A 437 26.49 13.65 -7.29
C ASP A 437 26.99 14.96 -7.92
N ASN A 438 26.40 15.36 -9.04
CA ASN A 438 26.77 16.58 -9.76
C ASN A 438 25.83 17.78 -9.51
N ALA A 439 24.88 17.70 -8.58
CA ALA A 439 23.86 18.74 -8.34
C ALA A 439 24.49 20.14 -8.11
N ARG A 440 25.56 20.22 -7.31
CA ARG A 440 26.29 21.47 -7.06
C ARG A 440 27.00 22.03 -8.29
N GLN A 441 27.43 21.17 -9.23
CA GLN A 441 28.10 21.58 -10.46
C GLN A 441 27.11 22.14 -11.51
N PHE A 442 25.89 21.61 -11.52
CA PHE A 442 24.80 22.06 -12.38
C PHE A 442 24.24 23.42 -11.95
N GLY A 443 24.09 23.66 -10.65
CA GLY A 443 23.53 24.90 -10.10
C GLY A 443 22.01 24.87 -9.98
N ALA A 444 21.46 25.62 -9.01
CA ALA A 444 20.04 25.59 -8.66
C ALA A 444 19.11 26.07 -9.79
N GLY A 445 19.47 27.16 -10.47
CA GLY A 445 18.64 27.76 -11.53
C GLY A 445 18.33 26.79 -12.68
N PRO A 446 19.35 26.30 -13.41
CA PRO A 446 19.12 25.37 -14.53
C PRO A 446 18.41 24.08 -14.13
N LEU A 447 18.58 23.62 -12.88
CA LEU A 447 17.86 22.45 -12.37
C LEU A 447 16.37 22.77 -12.19
N PHE A 448 16.02 23.82 -11.44
CA PHE A 448 14.61 24.13 -11.16
C PHE A 448 13.85 24.66 -12.37
N ASP A 449 14.50 25.43 -13.25
CA ASP A 449 13.85 25.94 -14.47
C ASP A 449 13.50 24.80 -15.45
N GLN A 450 14.17 23.65 -15.38
CA GLN A 450 13.83 22.45 -16.18
C GLN A 450 12.91 21.46 -15.45
N ILE A 451 13.02 21.32 -14.12
CA ILE A 451 12.22 20.36 -13.35
C ILE A 451 10.81 20.87 -13.05
N LEU A 452 10.66 22.14 -12.65
CA LEU A 452 9.38 22.69 -12.20
C LEU A 452 8.30 22.70 -13.29
N PRO A 453 8.59 23.04 -14.56
CA PRO A 453 7.58 22.98 -15.63
C PRO A 453 7.06 21.56 -15.89
N LEU A 454 7.92 20.53 -15.77
CA LEU A 454 7.50 19.13 -15.92
C LEU A 454 6.50 18.71 -14.84
N LEU A 455 6.64 19.25 -13.63
CA LEU A 455 5.74 18.94 -12.51
C LEU A 455 4.38 19.66 -12.61
N MET A 456 4.32 20.75 -13.36
CA MET A 456 3.09 21.51 -13.64
C MET A 456 2.24 20.88 -14.75
N GLU A 457 2.76 19.88 -15.45
CA GLU A 457 2.07 19.24 -16.56
C GLU A 457 0.92 18.36 -16.06
N LYS A 458 -0.30 18.60 -16.57
CA LYS A 458 -1.51 17.88 -16.14
C LYS A 458 -1.54 16.41 -16.56
N THR A 459 -0.75 16.03 -17.56
CA THR A 459 -0.71 14.68 -18.13
C THR A 459 0.33 13.78 -17.45
N LEU A 460 1.03 14.31 -16.43
CA LEU A 460 2.05 13.59 -15.70
C LEU A 460 1.42 12.47 -14.86
N GLU A 461 1.86 11.24 -15.10
CA GLU A 461 1.43 10.08 -14.32
C GLU A 461 1.96 10.16 -12.88
N ASP A 462 1.24 9.62 -11.90
CA ASP A 462 1.62 9.66 -10.48
C ASP A 462 3.00 9.05 -10.24
N GLN A 463 3.34 7.98 -10.97
CA GLN A 463 4.66 7.34 -10.91
C GLN A 463 5.77 8.25 -11.46
N GLU A 464 5.51 9.05 -12.50
CA GLU A 464 6.45 10.00 -13.08
C GLU A 464 6.63 11.20 -12.14
N ARG A 465 5.53 11.70 -11.55
CA ARG A 465 5.52 12.73 -10.51
C ARG A 465 6.39 12.34 -9.33
N HIS A 466 6.20 11.14 -8.80
CA HIS A 466 6.99 10.59 -7.69
C HIS A 466 8.48 10.55 -7.99
N LEU A 467 8.86 10.22 -9.23
CA LEU A 467 10.28 10.21 -9.64
C LEU A 467 10.87 11.63 -9.68
N LEU A 468 10.11 12.61 -10.18
CA LEU A 468 10.54 14.01 -10.19
C LEU A 468 10.62 14.60 -8.78
N VAL A 469 9.67 14.31 -7.91
CA VAL A 469 9.71 14.67 -6.49
C VAL A 469 10.97 14.11 -5.83
N LYS A 470 11.30 12.83 -6.06
CA LYS A 470 12.54 12.21 -5.59
C LYS A 470 13.81 12.89 -6.11
N VAL A 471 13.77 13.41 -7.33
CA VAL A 471 14.89 14.19 -7.89
C VAL A 471 15.02 15.52 -7.13
N ILE A 472 13.91 16.26 -6.96
CA ILE A 472 13.88 17.54 -6.24
C ILE A 472 14.42 17.37 -4.82
N ASP A 473 13.90 16.38 -4.08
CA ASP A 473 14.28 16.14 -2.69
C ASP A 473 15.80 15.93 -2.53
N ARG A 474 16.37 15.03 -3.34
CA ARG A 474 17.81 14.74 -3.28
C ARG A 474 18.67 15.92 -3.72
N ILE A 475 18.18 16.75 -4.63
CA ILE A 475 18.86 17.96 -5.10
C ILE A 475 18.81 19.04 -4.02
N LEU A 476 17.66 19.27 -3.37
CA LEU A 476 17.49 20.25 -2.30
C LEU A 476 18.49 20.01 -1.16
N TYR A 477 18.65 18.75 -0.74
CA TYR A 477 19.62 18.37 0.29
C TYR A 477 21.07 18.70 -0.08
N LYS A 478 21.42 18.69 -1.38
CA LYS A 478 22.78 18.97 -1.84
C LYS A 478 23.05 20.46 -2.07
N LEU A 479 22.05 21.21 -2.50
CA LEU A 479 22.16 22.63 -2.87
C LEU A 479 22.13 23.57 -1.67
N ASP A 480 21.47 23.19 -0.56
CA ASP A 480 21.45 23.94 0.70
C ASP A 480 21.10 25.44 0.47
N ASP A 481 21.97 26.39 0.82
CA ASP A 481 21.71 27.84 0.68
C ASP A 481 21.40 28.34 -0.75
N LEU A 482 21.80 27.62 -1.79
CA LEU A 482 21.61 28.03 -3.19
C LEU A 482 20.13 28.07 -3.62
N VAL A 483 19.22 27.51 -2.82
CA VAL A 483 17.79 27.41 -3.15
C VAL A 483 16.99 28.66 -2.81
N ARG A 484 17.52 29.57 -1.97
CA ARG A 484 16.79 30.74 -1.42
C ARG A 484 16.06 31.60 -2.47
N PRO A 485 16.65 31.95 -3.63
CA PRO A 485 15.96 32.76 -4.64
C PRO A 485 14.80 32.04 -5.35
N TYR A 486 14.80 30.71 -5.29
CA TYR A 486 13.84 29.85 -6.01
C TYR A 486 12.71 29.35 -5.10
N VAL A 487 12.72 29.68 -3.80
CA VAL A 487 11.72 29.23 -2.82
C VAL A 487 10.29 29.52 -3.28
N HIS A 488 10.01 30.74 -3.73
CA HIS A 488 8.66 31.09 -4.20
C HIS A 488 8.24 30.26 -5.42
N LYS A 489 9.13 30.06 -6.40
CA LYS A 489 8.85 29.23 -7.58
C LYS A 489 8.57 27.77 -7.19
N ILE A 490 9.32 27.23 -6.22
CA ILE A 490 9.13 25.85 -5.74
C ILE A 490 7.79 25.76 -5.00
N LEU A 491 7.49 26.70 -4.10
CA LEU A 491 6.24 26.69 -3.32
C LEU A 491 5.01 26.72 -4.22
N VAL A 492 4.97 27.58 -5.24
CA VAL A 492 3.81 27.67 -6.16
C VAL A 492 3.49 26.33 -6.85
N VAL A 493 4.51 25.52 -7.13
CA VAL A 493 4.32 24.20 -7.78
C VAL A 493 3.99 23.10 -6.76
N ILE A 494 4.56 23.17 -5.56
CA ILE A 494 4.46 22.09 -4.55
C ILE A 494 3.26 22.28 -3.61
N GLU A 495 2.86 23.51 -3.32
CA GLU A 495 1.72 23.82 -2.45
C GLU A 495 0.40 23.15 -2.86
N PRO A 496 0.02 23.11 -4.16
CA PRO A 496 -1.17 22.39 -4.60
C PRO A 496 -1.16 20.91 -4.23
N LEU A 497 0.01 20.27 -4.16
CA LEU A 497 0.14 18.85 -3.81
C LEU A 497 -0.32 18.58 -2.37
N LEU A 498 -0.33 19.58 -1.48
CA LEU A 498 -0.82 19.43 -0.11
C LEU A 498 -2.35 19.21 -0.02
N ILE A 499 -3.08 19.51 -1.10
CA ILE A 499 -4.54 19.36 -1.20
C ILE A 499 -4.91 18.27 -2.22
N ASP A 500 -3.93 17.59 -2.82
CA ASP A 500 -4.19 16.50 -3.77
C ASP A 500 -5.04 15.40 -3.09
N GLN A 501 -5.87 14.71 -3.88
CA GLN A 501 -6.70 13.60 -3.40
C GLN A 501 -5.83 12.42 -2.99
N ASP A 502 -4.72 12.21 -3.67
CA ASP A 502 -3.77 11.16 -3.33
C ASP A 502 -3.01 11.50 -2.05
N TYR A 503 -3.04 10.57 -1.09
CA TYR A 503 -2.29 10.69 0.15
C TYR A 503 -0.78 10.75 -0.09
N TYR A 504 -0.26 9.97 -1.04
CA TYR A 504 1.18 9.93 -1.31
C TYR A 504 1.68 11.24 -1.91
N ALA A 505 0.96 11.80 -2.88
CA ALA A 505 1.24 13.15 -3.38
C ALA A 505 1.23 14.21 -2.26
N ARG A 506 0.31 14.12 -1.28
CA ARG A 506 0.32 15.02 -0.10
C ARG A 506 1.56 14.83 0.76
N VAL A 507 1.96 13.58 1.05
CA VAL A 507 3.17 13.28 1.84
C VAL A 507 4.40 13.83 1.15
N GLU A 508 4.54 13.61 -0.15
CA GLU A 508 5.64 14.10 -0.97
C GLU A 508 5.74 15.62 -0.97
N GLY A 509 4.60 16.31 -1.12
CA GLY A 509 4.54 17.76 -1.00
C GLY A 509 5.01 18.26 0.38
N ARG A 510 4.63 17.55 1.46
CA ARG A 510 5.08 17.86 2.83
C ARG A 510 6.59 17.65 3.00
N GLU A 511 7.14 16.56 2.48
CA GLU A 511 8.57 16.28 2.55
C GLU A 511 9.40 17.34 1.83
N ILE A 512 8.99 17.72 0.61
CA ILE A 512 9.68 18.77 -0.16
C ILE A 512 9.63 20.10 0.59
N ILE A 513 8.47 20.53 1.11
CA ILE A 513 8.36 21.80 1.85
C ILE A 513 9.17 21.75 3.16
N SER A 514 9.19 20.61 3.85
CA SER A 514 10.01 20.40 5.05
C SER A 514 11.50 20.56 4.71
N ASN A 515 12.00 19.88 3.67
CA ASN A 515 13.41 19.95 3.30
C ASN A 515 13.78 21.32 2.70
N LEU A 516 12.87 21.94 1.94
CA LEU A 516 13.00 23.32 1.49
C LEU A 516 13.10 24.30 2.65
N SER A 517 12.30 24.12 3.70
CA SER A 517 12.33 24.99 4.88
C SER A 517 13.64 24.89 5.66
N LYS A 518 14.23 23.69 5.74
CA LYS A 518 15.54 23.45 6.35
C LYS A 518 16.68 24.07 5.54
N ALA A 519 16.60 24.01 4.20
CA ALA A 519 17.60 24.59 3.30
C ALA A 519 17.48 26.13 3.16
N ALA A 520 16.26 26.67 3.12
CA ALA A 520 16.02 28.11 2.91
C ALA A 520 16.03 28.93 4.21
N GLY A 521 15.70 28.30 5.34
CA GLY A 521 15.55 28.92 6.65
C GLY A 521 14.21 29.66 6.85
N LEU A 522 13.84 29.86 8.11
CA LEU A 522 12.52 30.40 8.51
C LEU A 522 12.24 31.80 7.94
N ALA A 523 13.21 32.71 8.00
CA ALA A 523 13.01 34.11 7.58
C ALA A 523 12.66 34.20 6.09
N THR A 524 13.34 33.42 5.25
CA THR A 524 13.07 33.34 3.82
C THR A 524 11.65 32.83 3.58
N MET A 525 11.27 31.72 4.23
CA MET A 525 9.93 31.12 4.10
C MET A 525 8.81 32.09 4.51
N ILE A 526 8.97 32.81 5.63
CA ILE A 526 8.00 33.82 6.07
C ILE A 526 7.91 34.95 5.06
N SER A 527 9.05 35.46 4.58
CA SER A 527 9.07 36.58 3.63
C SER A 527 8.38 36.26 2.30
N THR A 528 8.50 35.01 1.82
CA THR A 528 7.93 34.57 0.55
C THR A 528 6.43 34.33 0.62
N MET A 529 5.93 33.70 1.70
CA MET A 529 4.50 33.34 1.83
C MET A 529 3.64 34.42 2.49
N ARG A 530 4.24 35.46 3.10
CA ARG A 530 3.49 36.52 3.78
C ARG A 530 2.45 37.22 2.88
N PRO A 531 2.71 37.54 1.60
CA PRO A 531 1.72 38.16 0.71
C PRO A 531 0.52 37.25 0.43
N ASP A 532 0.67 35.93 0.56
CA ASP A 532 -0.38 34.96 0.24
C ASP A 532 -1.40 34.78 1.38
N ILE A 533 -1.09 35.27 2.57
CA ILE A 533 -1.92 35.13 3.78
C ILE A 533 -3.21 35.96 3.70
N ASP A 534 -3.15 37.18 3.17
CA ASP A 534 -4.29 38.08 2.98
C ASP A 534 -4.78 38.15 1.53
N HIS A 535 -4.39 37.16 0.71
CA HIS A 535 -4.86 37.01 -0.66
C HIS A 535 -6.39 36.85 -0.72
N VAL A 536 -7.03 37.40 -1.76
CA VAL A 536 -8.50 37.39 -1.88
C VAL A 536 -9.03 35.97 -2.09
N ASP A 537 -8.30 35.17 -2.89
CA ASP A 537 -8.62 33.77 -3.14
C ASP A 537 -8.50 32.91 -1.87
N GLU A 538 -9.51 32.09 -1.62
CA GLU A 538 -9.51 31.12 -0.52
C GLU A 538 -8.61 29.91 -0.81
N TYR A 539 -8.45 29.53 -2.08
CA TYR A 539 -7.61 28.39 -2.46
C TYR A 539 -6.15 28.63 -2.06
N VAL A 540 -5.58 29.77 -2.47
CA VAL A 540 -4.20 30.18 -2.13
C VAL A 540 -4.01 30.28 -0.63
N ARG A 541 -4.96 30.88 0.10
CA ARG A 541 -4.89 30.95 1.57
C ARG A 541 -4.93 29.58 2.24
N ASN A 542 -5.66 28.62 1.67
CA ASN A 542 -5.76 27.26 2.20
C ASN A 542 -4.48 26.45 1.96
N THR A 543 -3.87 26.55 0.77
CA THR A 543 -2.58 25.90 0.48
C THR A 543 -1.48 26.51 1.35
N THR A 544 -1.43 27.84 1.44
CA THR A 544 -0.46 28.59 2.26
C THR A 544 -0.60 28.19 3.74
N ALA A 545 -1.82 28.04 4.26
CA ALA A 545 -2.03 27.64 5.64
C ALA A 545 -1.46 26.24 5.94
N ARG A 546 -1.63 25.29 5.01
CA ARG A 546 -1.04 23.95 5.11
C ARG A 546 0.48 23.99 4.98
N ALA A 547 1.01 24.80 4.06
CA ALA A 547 2.45 24.99 3.88
C ALA A 547 3.11 25.53 5.16
N PHE A 548 2.53 26.54 5.80
CA PHE A 548 3.03 27.05 7.08
C PHE A 548 2.98 26.01 8.21
N ALA A 549 1.98 25.13 8.23
CA ALA A 549 1.95 24.04 9.21
C ALA A 549 3.10 23.04 8.99
N VAL A 550 3.46 22.76 7.73
CA VAL A 550 4.64 21.94 7.39
C VAL A 550 5.94 22.65 7.76
N VAL A 551 6.02 23.96 7.56
CA VAL A 551 7.19 24.75 8.00
C VAL A 551 7.32 24.73 9.52
N ALA A 552 6.19 24.80 10.25
CA ALA A 552 6.17 24.69 11.70
C ALA A 552 6.63 23.31 12.19
N SER A 553 6.30 22.22 11.48
CA SER A 553 6.77 20.88 11.85
C SER A 553 8.26 20.68 11.57
N ALA A 554 8.79 21.32 10.52
CA ALA A 554 10.19 21.16 10.13
C ALA A 554 11.18 22.02 10.95
N LEU A 555 10.78 23.24 11.32
CA LEU A 555 11.63 24.21 12.03
C LEU A 555 11.24 24.41 13.51
N GLY A 556 10.13 23.81 13.95
CA GLY A 556 9.59 23.92 15.30
C GLY A 556 8.54 25.02 15.44
N ILE A 557 7.50 24.72 16.24
CA ILE A 557 6.40 25.64 16.54
C ILE A 557 6.88 26.93 17.24
N PRO A 558 7.81 26.91 18.22
CA PRO A 558 8.24 28.11 18.96
C PRO A 558 8.75 29.23 18.04
N ALA A 559 9.49 28.87 16.99
CA ALA A 559 10.06 29.84 16.06
C ALA A 559 8.98 30.57 15.24
N LEU A 560 7.84 29.92 14.99
CA LEU A 560 6.73 30.50 14.22
C LEU A 560 5.68 31.22 15.09
N LEU A 561 5.65 30.98 16.42
CA LEU A 561 4.66 31.58 17.33
C LEU A 561 4.58 33.12 17.26
N PRO A 562 5.69 33.90 17.24
CA PRO A 562 5.62 35.35 17.15
C PRO A 562 4.93 35.82 15.87
N PHE A 563 5.17 35.11 14.76
CA PHE A 563 4.52 35.38 13.49
C PHE A 563 3.02 35.07 13.54
N LEU A 564 2.63 33.93 14.10
CA LEU A 564 1.22 33.55 14.25
C LEU A 564 0.46 34.54 15.14
N ARG A 565 1.06 35.00 16.25
CA ARG A 565 0.47 36.04 17.11
C ARG A 565 0.17 37.31 16.34
N ALA A 566 1.08 37.74 15.47
CA ALA A 566 0.90 38.94 14.65
C ALA A 566 -0.18 38.78 13.58
N VAL A 567 -0.24 37.61 12.92
CA VAL A 567 -1.23 37.32 11.87
C VAL A 567 -2.63 37.14 12.45
N CYS A 568 -2.78 36.34 13.51
CA CYS A 568 -4.06 36.09 14.17
C CYS A 568 -4.69 37.35 14.79
N ARG A 569 -3.86 38.32 15.21
CA ARG A 569 -4.31 39.61 15.78
C ARG A 569 -4.25 40.77 14.78
N SER A 570 -4.11 40.47 13.48
CA SER A 570 -4.01 41.49 12.44
C SER A 570 -5.30 42.31 12.34
N LYS A 571 -5.16 43.63 12.42
CA LYS A 571 -6.26 44.59 12.20
C LYS A 571 -6.43 44.96 10.72
N LYS A 572 -5.51 44.56 9.84
CA LYS A 572 -5.51 44.96 8.42
C LYS A 572 -6.60 44.27 7.62
N SER A 573 -6.74 42.96 7.76
CA SER A 573 -7.70 42.15 7.01
C SER A 573 -8.20 41.00 7.87
N TRP A 574 -9.50 40.69 7.75
CA TRP A 574 -10.07 39.52 8.42
C TRP A 574 -9.58 38.22 7.75
N GLN A 575 -9.21 38.28 6.46
CA GLN A 575 -8.61 37.17 5.72
C GLN A 575 -7.29 36.73 6.37
N ALA A 576 -6.44 37.67 6.78
CA ALA A 576 -5.21 37.34 7.51
C ALA A 576 -5.51 36.63 8.82
N ARG A 577 -6.47 37.11 9.61
CA ARG A 577 -6.88 36.46 10.86
C ARG A 577 -7.40 35.04 10.60
N HIS A 578 -8.28 34.89 9.60
CA HIS A 578 -8.81 33.60 9.19
C HIS A 578 -7.71 32.61 8.79
N THR A 579 -6.77 33.02 7.93
CA THR A 579 -5.64 32.19 7.51
C THR A 579 -4.72 31.85 8.68
N GLY A 580 -4.44 32.82 9.56
CA GLY A 580 -3.65 32.58 10.77
C GLY A 580 -4.25 31.50 11.67
N VAL A 581 -5.57 31.56 11.90
CA VAL A 581 -6.28 30.52 12.66
C VAL A 581 -6.27 29.18 11.91
N LYS A 582 -6.40 29.18 10.57
CA LYS A 582 -6.23 27.95 9.77
C LYS A 582 -4.84 27.34 9.91
N ILE A 583 -3.77 28.13 10.01
CA ILE A 583 -2.43 27.60 10.28
C ILE A 583 -2.42 26.88 11.63
N VAL A 584 -2.97 27.51 12.67
CA VAL A 584 -3.10 26.91 14.01
C VAL A 584 -3.98 25.67 14.01
N GLN A 585 -4.97 25.57 13.11
CA GLN A 585 -5.76 24.34 12.92
C GLN A 585 -4.96 23.21 12.27
N GLN A 586 -4.10 23.52 11.29
CA GLN A 586 -3.33 22.51 10.55
C GLN A 586 -2.11 22.00 11.33
N ILE A 587 -1.53 22.81 12.21
CA ILE A 587 -0.41 22.40 13.09
C ILE A 587 -0.74 21.13 13.91
N PRO A 588 -1.81 21.04 14.71
CA PRO A 588 -2.15 19.85 15.47
C PRO A 588 -2.55 18.66 14.58
N ILE A 589 -3.16 18.91 13.41
CA ILE A 589 -3.48 17.84 12.47
C ILE A 589 -2.20 17.17 11.94
N LEU A 590 -1.12 17.94 11.76
CA LEU A 590 0.15 17.41 11.26
C LEU A 590 1.06 16.87 12.38
N MET A 591 1.10 17.53 13.55
CA MET A 591 1.99 17.21 14.66
C MET A 591 1.40 16.19 15.65
N GLY A 592 0.06 16.07 15.70
CA GLY A 592 -0.63 15.26 16.70
C GLY A 592 -0.30 15.70 18.12
N CYS A 593 0.05 14.73 18.98
CA CYS A 593 0.35 14.95 20.40
C CYS A 593 1.57 15.85 20.68
N ALA A 594 2.45 16.08 19.70
CA ALA A 594 3.64 16.91 19.89
C ALA A 594 3.34 18.42 20.08
N VAL A 595 2.06 18.83 20.02
CA VAL A 595 1.64 20.22 20.28
C VAL A 595 1.63 20.57 21.78
N LEU A 596 1.60 19.58 22.68
CA LEU A 596 1.37 19.78 24.12
C LEU A 596 2.26 20.86 24.77
N PRO A 597 3.59 20.92 24.56
CA PRO A 597 4.45 21.94 25.18
C PRO A 597 4.17 23.37 24.69
N HIS A 598 3.51 23.51 23.55
CA HIS A 598 3.24 24.79 22.89
C HIS A 598 1.75 25.14 22.85
N LEU A 599 0.91 24.31 23.47
CA LEU A 599 -0.54 24.40 23.44
C LEU A 599 -1.01 25.76 23.96
N LYS A 600 -0.59 26.16 25.16
CA LYS A 600 -0.93 27.49 25.73
C LYS A 600 -0.58 28.63 24.78
N GLY A 601 0.60 28.58 24.17
CA GLY A 601 1.06 29.58 23.21
C GLY A 601 0.16 29.69 21.97
N LEU A 602 -0.33 28.56 21.45
CA LEU A 602 -1.26 28.50 20.30
C LEU A 602 -2.68 28.90 20.69
N VAL A 603 -3.16 28.47 21.85
CA VAL A 603 -4.48 28.79 22.39
C VAL A 603 -4.61 30.31 22.64
N ASP A 604 -3.58 30.93 23.22
CA ASP A 604 -3.49 32.38 23.42
C ASP A 604 -3.51 33.20 22.10
N CYS A 605 -3.05 32.59 20.99
CA CYS A 605 -3.09 33.24 19.68
C CYS A 605 -4.51 33.36 19.15
N ILE A 606 -5.33 32.33 19.38
CA ILE A 606 -6.65 32.16 18.76
C ILE A 606 -7.81 32.56 19.66
N GLY A 607 -7.65 32.56 20.99
CA GLY A 607 -8.72 32.87 21.95
C GLY A 607 -9.54 34.13 21.65
N PRO A 608 -8.91 35.29 21.35
CA PRO A 608 -9.64 36.51 21.02
C PRO A 608 -10.53 36.42 19.78
N ASN A 609 -10.21 35.52 18.83
CA ASN A 609 -10.91 35.39 17.56
C ASN A 609 -12.26 34.65 17.68
N LEU A 610 -12.55 34.05 18.83
CA LEU A 610 -13.88 33.48 19.12
C LEU A 610 -14.98 34.54 19.18
N ASN A 611 -14.61 35.78 19.55
CA ASN A 611 -15.53 36.92 19.65
C ASN A 611 -15.42 37.86 18.44
N ASP A 612 -14.77 37.44 17.35
CA ASP A 612 -14.67 38.26 16.12
C ASP A 612 -16.07 38.56 15.54
N GLU A 613 -16.24 39.73 14.93
CA GLU A 613 -17.48 40.12 14.25
C GLU A 613 -17.82 39.13 13.12
N GLN A 614 -16.79 38.65 12.41
CA GLN A 614 -16.95 37.79 11.25
C GLN A 614 -17.22 36.33 11.63
N THR A 615 -18.35 35.80 11.16
CA THR A 615 -18.79 34.42 11.43
C THR A 615 -17.77 33.38 10.96
N LYS A 616 -17.19 33.56 9.78
CA LYS A 616 -16.18 32.64 9.22
C LYS A 616 -14.95 32.48 10.13
N VAL A 617 -14.48 33.58 10.74
CA VAL A 617 -13.34 33.55 11.67
C VAL A 617 -13.72 32.80 12.95
N ARG A 618 -14.90 33.08 13.51
CA ARG A 618 -15.40 32.36 14.70
C ARG A 618 -15.51 30.85 14.47
N THR A 619 -16.11 30.44 13.35
CA THR A 619 -16.27 29.02 13.02
C THR A 619 -14.92 28.31 12.89
N VAL A 620 -13.96 28.87 12.14
CA VAL A 620 -12.63 28.27 12.01
C VAL A 620 -11.88 28.26 13.34
N THR A 621 -12.07 29.27 14.19
CA THR A 621 -11.47 29.29 15.53
C THR A 621 -12.00 28.16 16.40
N SER A 622 -13.31 27.91 16.38
CA SER A 622 -13.88 26.76 17.09
C SER A 622 -13.35 25.42 16.56
N LEU A 623 -13.19 25.28 15.24
CA LEU A 623 -12.61 24.07 14.64
C LEU A 623 -11.11 23.89 14.96
N ALA A 624 -10.36 25.00 15.06
CA ALA A 624 -8.95 24.97 15.47
C ALA A 624 -8.82 24.53 16.93
N ILE A 625 -9.69 25.01 17.82
CA ILE A 625 -9.72 24.57 19.22
C ILE A 625 -10.10 23.09 19.31
N ALA A 626 -11.08 22.64 18.51
CA ALA A 626 -11.43 21.21 18.45
C ALA A 626 -10.21 20.35 18.06
N ALA A 627 -9.46 20.77 17.03
CA ALA A 627 -8.26 20.06 16.59
C ALA A 627 -7.13 20.09 17.63
N LEU A 628 -6.94 21.20 18.34
CA LEU A 628 -5.98 21.30 19.44
C LEU A 628 -6.38 20.40 20.62
N ALA A 629 -7.65 20.37 21.00
CA ALA A 629 -8.17 19.54 22.08
C ALA A 629 -8.06 18.04 21.72
N GLU A 630 -8.43 17.67 20.49
CA GLU A 630 -8.27 16.31 19.95
C GLU A 630 -6.82 15.85 20.00
N ALA A 631 -5.89 16.70 19.56
CA ALA A 631 -4.46 16.39 19.58
C ALA A 631 -3.85 16.33 20.99
N SER A 632 -4.46 17.01 21.97
CA SER A 632 -3.94 17.07 23.35
C SER A 632 -4.52 15.99 24.27
N ASN A 633 -5.65 15.38 23.90
CA ASN A 633 -6.34 14.36 24.67
C ASN A 633 -5.38 13.22 25.15
N PRO A 634 -5.29 12.93 26.47
CA PRO A 634 -6.12 13.40 27.58
C PRO A 634 -5.59 14.61 28.37
N TYR A 635 -4.46 15.20 28.00
CA TYR A 635 -3.80 16.27 28.76
C TYR A 635 -4.14 17.67 28.21
N GLY A 636 -3.76 18.71 28.96
CA GLY A 636 -3.76 20.10 28.46
C GLY A 636 -5.02 20.92 28.76
N ILE A 637 -5.91 20.47 29.65
CA ILE A 637 -7.12 21.22 30.05
C ILE A 637 -6.80 22.61 30.60
N GLU A 638 -5.71 22.76 31.34
CA GLU A 638 -5.25 24.05 31.90
C GLU A 638 -5.03 25.12 30.83
N SER A 639 -4.62 24.70 29.62
CA SER A 639 -4.40 25.64 28.52
C SER A 639 -5.70 26.18 27.92
N PHE A 640 -6.84 25.53 28.16
CA PHE A 640 -8.13 25.90 27.61
C PHE A 640 -9.02 26.74 28.55
N ASP A 641 -8.62 26.96 29.80
CA ASP A 641 -9.44 27.62 30.83
C ASP A 641 -9.96 29.00 30.39
N ASP A 642 -9.07 29.85 29.84
CA ASP A 642 -9.39 31.19 29.34
C ASP A 642 -10.45 31.20 28.20
N ILE A 643 -10.61 30.06 27.52
CA ILE A 643 -11.47 29.90 26.35
C ILE A 643 -12.83 29.27 26.68
N LEU A 644 -12.96 28.58 27.81
CA LEU A 644 -14.19 27.86 28.17
C LEU A 644 -15.41 28.78 28.14
N ASN A 645 -15.39 29.89 28.87
CA ASN A 645 -16.55 30.79 28.97
C ASN A 645 -17.00 31.38 27.60
N PRO A 646 -16.10 31.89 26.74
CA PRO A 646 -16.44 32.26 25.36
C PRO A 646 -17.06 31.10 24.54
N LEU A 647 -16.56 29.87 24.65
CA LEU A 647 -17.12 28.73 23.92
C LEU A 647 -18.54 28.40 24.38
N TRP A 648 -18.77 28.38 25.68
CA TRP A 648 -20.06 28.06 26.28
C TRP A 648 -21.14 29.08 25.97
N THR A 649 -20.82 30.36 26.10
CA THR A 649 -21.72 31.44 25.70
C THR A 649 -21.98 31.44 24.19
N GLY A 650 -20.96 31.08 23.39
CA GLY A 650 -21.06 30.87 21.95
C GLY A 650 -22.03 29.75 21.57
N ALA A 651 -21.93 28.58 22.22
CA ALA A 651 -22.80 27.42 21.97
C ALA A 651 -24.28 27.70 22.26
N ARG A 652 -24.58 28.57 23.24
CA ARG A 652 -25.97 28.95 23.54
C ARG A 652 -26.53 29.96 22.53
N LYS A 653 -25.71 30.94 22.12
CA LYS A 653 -26.12 32.07 21.26
C LYS A 653 -26.17 31.73 19.77
N GLN A 654 -25.24 30.91 19.28
CA GLN A 654 -25.13 30.61 17.85
C GLN A 654 -26.14 29.53 17.42
N ARG A 655 -26.47 29.51 16.12
CA ARG A 655 -27.34 28.52 15.46
C ARG A 655 -26.77 28.15 14.08
N GLY A 656 -27.21 27.01 13.54
CA GLY A 656 -26.75 26.51 12.24
C GLY A 656 -25.28 26.07 12.23
N LYS A 657 -24.59 26.24 11.10
CA LYS A 657 -23.19 25.79 10.93
C LYS A 657 -22.20 26.39 11.92
N GLY A 658 -22.45 27.62 12.39
CA GLY A 658 -21.65 28.23 13.44
C GLY A 658 -21.71 27.41 14.73
N LEU A 659 -22.90 26.97 15.13
CA LEU A 659 -23.10 26.13 16.33
C LEU A 659 -22.38 24.78 16.22
N ALA A 660 -22.36 24.16 15.04
CA ALA A 660 -21.67 22.88 14.84
C ALA A 660 -20.16 22.96 15.18
N GLY A 661 -19.50 24.06 14.81
CA GLY A 661 -18.09 24.29 15.17
C GLY A 661 -17.87 24.40 16.68
N PHE A 662 -18.73 25.16 17.37
CA PHE A 662 -18.67 25.31 18.83
C PHE A 662 -18.99 23.99 19.55
N LEU A 663 -20.04 23.26 19.14
CA LEU A 663 -20.37 21.95 19.72
C LEU A 663 -19.23 20.95 19.54
N LYS A 664 -18.60 20.94 18.36
CA LYS A 664 -17.42 20.09 18.12
C LYS A 664 -16.29 20.44 19.08
N ALA A 665 -15.94 21.72 19.20
CA ALA A 665 -14.89 22.17 20.12
C ALA A 665 -15.15 21.73 21.55
N VAL A 666 -16.38 21.93 22.04
CA VAL A 666 -16.73 21.58 23.41
C VAL A 666 -16.74 20.06 23.61
N GLY A 667 -17.24 19.27 22.67
CA GLY A 667 -17.21 17.80 22.74
C GLY A 667 -15.79 17.25 22.87
N PHE A 668 -14.81 17.83 22.17
CA PHE A 668 -13.42 17.43 22.31
C PHE A 668 -12.77 17.91 23.60
N ILE A 669 -13.27 18.97 24.26
CA ILE A 669 -12.74 19.45 25.54
C ILE A 669 -13.29 18.63 26.72
N ILE A 670 -14.53 18.15 26.66
CA ILE A 670 -15.16 17.42 27.78
C ILE A 670 -14.31 16.24 28.29
N PRO A 671 -13.74 15.36 27.43
CA PRO A 671 -12.90 14.27 27.90
C PRO A 671 -11.60 14.70 28.60
N LEU A 672 -11.15 15.95 28.45
CA LEU A 672 -9.96 16.48 29.13
C LEU A 672 -10.30 17.05 30.52
N MET A 673 -11.58 17.20 30.86
CA MET A 673 -12.01 17.79 32.13
C MET A 673 -12.05 16.73 33.25
N ASP A 674 -11.91 17.20 34.49
CA ASP A 674 -12.19 16.39 35.68
C ASP A 674 -13.68 16.00 35.74
N GLU A 675 -13.98 14.87 36.41
CA GLU A 675 -15.32 14.26 36.45
C GLU A 675 -16.45 15.21 36.88
N GLU A 676 -16.19 16.06 37.87
CA GLU A 676 -17.17 17.02 38.40
C GLU A 676 -17.56 18.07 37.35
N TYR A 677 -16.55 18.66 36.70
CA TYR A 677 -16.74 19.64 35.64
C TYR A 677 -17.35 18.99 34.40
N ALA A 678 -16.89 17.81 34.02
CA ALA A 678 -17.42 17.06 32.89
C ALA A 678 -18.91 16.76 33.06
N ASN A 679 -19.37 16.37 34.25
CA ASN A 679 -20.79 16.13 34.50
C ASN A 679 -21.64 17.42 34.39
N TYR A 680 -21.18 18.50 35.04
CA TYR A 680 -21.87 19.80 34.97
C TYR A 680 -22.00 20.28 33.52
N TYR A 681 -20.92 20.23 32.76
CA TYR A 681 -20.91 20.70 31.38
C TYR A 681 -21.66 19.77 30.42
N THR A 682 -21.56 18.45 30.59
CA THR A 682 -22.33 17.49 29.78
C THR A 682 -23.83 17.68 29.95
N SER A 683 -24.31 17.85 31.19
CA SER A 683 -25.75 18.05 31.45
C SER A 683 -26.33 19.24 30.68
N GLN A 684 -25.56 20.33 30.58
CA GLN A 684 -25.98 21.54 29.87
C GLN A 684 -25.90 21.41 28.36
N ILE A 685 -24.90 20.70 27.83
CA ILE A 685 -24.82 20.43 26.39
C ILE A 685 -25.92 19.47 25.96
N MET A 686 -26.27 18.49 26.78
CA MET A 686 -27.20 17.44 26.39
C MET A 686 -28.56 18.01 25.97
N GLU A 687 -29.05 19.05 26.66
CA GLU A 687 -30.27 19.77 26.24
C GLU A 687 -30.16 20.37 24.82
N ILE A 688 -28.98 20.88 24.46
CA ILE A 688 -28.71 21.40 23.12
C ILE A 688 -28.61 20.25 22.11
N LEU A 689 -27.94 19.15 22.46
CA LEU A 689 -27.79 17.98 21.58
C LEU A 689 -29.14 17.36 21.25
N LEU A 690 -29.98 17.09 22.25
CA LEU A 690 -31.30 16.47 22.06
C LEU A 690 -32.18 17.31 21.11
N ARG A 691 -32.12 18.65 21.23
CA ARG A 691 -32.79 19.54 20.26
C ARG A 691 -32.28 19.34 18.83
N GLU A 692 -30.97 19.24 18.65
CA GLU A 692 -30.33 19.12 17.34
C GLU A 692 -30.32 17.69 16.76
N PHE A 693 -30.77 16.65 17.50
CA PHE A 693 -30.92 15.28 16.96
C PHE A 693 -31.86 15.22 15.76
N SER A 694 -32.87 16.08 15.75
CA SER A 694 -33.86 16.19 14.67
C SER A 694 -33.39 17.04 13.49
N SER A 695 -32.17 17.61 13.55
CA SER A 695 -31.65 18.50 12.51
C SER A 695 -31.54 17.78 11.16
N PRO A 696 -31.95 18.41 10.04
CA PRO A 696 -31.78 17.84 8.71
C PRO A 696 -30.34 17.94 8.18
N ASP A 697 -29.49 18.78 8.78
CA ASP A 697 -28.12 19.02 8.32
C ASP A 697 -27.18 17.85 8.69
N GLU A 698 -26.53 17.27 7.69
CA GLU A 698 -25.61 16.13 7.86
C GLU A 698 -24.35 16.51 8.63
N GLU A 699 -23.82 17.72 8.44
CA GLU A 699 -22.64 18.21 9.18
C GLU A 699 -22.97 18.31 10.68
N MET A 700 -24.17 18.79 11.01
CA MET A 700 -24.65 18.86 12.38
C MET A 700 -24.81 17.47 12.99
N LYS A 701 -25.44 16.53 12.28
CA LYS A 701 -25.59 15.14 12.77
C LYS A 701 -24.26 14.48 13.09
N LYS A 702 -23.24 14.67 12.24
CA LYS A 702 -21.90 14.13 12.48
C LYS A 702 -21.27 14.70 13.74
N VAL A 703 -21.34 16.02 13.93
CA VAL A 703 -20.85 16.67 15.14
C VAL A 703 -21.60 16.16 16.36
N VAL A 704 -22.93 16.14 16.32
CA VAL A 704 -23.78 15.68 17.41
C VAL A 704 -23.46 14.23 17.79
N LEU A 705 -23.35 13.32 16.83
CA LEU A 705 -22.96 11.92 17.08
C LEU A 705 -21.58 11.83 17.73
N LYS A 706 -20.60 12.59 17.23
CA LYS A 706 -19.25 12.59 17.80
C LYS A 706 -19.22 13.12 19.23
N VAL A 707 -19.96 14.20 19.50
CA VAL A 707 -20.08 14.78 20.85
C VAL A 707 -20.78 13.79 21.79
N VAL A 708 -21.84 13.10 21.34
CA VAL A 708 -22.51 12.07 22.15
C VAL A 708 -21.56 10.91 22.48
N SER A 709 -20.77 10.46 21.51
CA SER A 709 -19.71 9.45 21.71
C SER A 709 -18.70 9.91 22.78
N GLN A 710 -18.21 11.15 22.70
CA GLN A 710 -17.27 11.73 23.66
C GLN A 710 -17.87 11.87 25.07
N CYS A 711 -19.10 12.38 25.16
CA CYS A 711 -19.82 12.50 26.43
C CYS A 711 -20.04 11.12 27.06
N ALA A 712 -20.39 10.09 26.27
CA ALA A 712 -20.53 8.73 26.77
C ALA A 712 -19.18 8.15 27.24
N GLY A 713 -18.06 8.48 26.58
CA GLY A 713 -16.74 8.05 27.01
C GLY A 713 -16.26 8.66 28.35
N THR A 714 -16.89 9.74 28.81
CA THR A 714 -16.41 10.49 29.99
C THR A 714 -16.91 9.86 31.30
N ASP A 715 -16.06 9.82 32.32
CA ASP A 715 -16.39 9.15 33.60
C ASP A 715 -17.46 9.87 34.43
N GLY A 716 -17.61 11.19 34.23
CA GLY A 716 -18.64 11.98 34.90
C GLY A 716 -20.09 11.66 34.48
N VAL A 717 -20.32 10.92 33.38
CA VAL A 717 -21.66 10.61 32.87
C VAL A 717 -22.10 9.23 33.35
N THR A 718 -23.17 9.20 34.16
CA THR A 718 -23.71 7.94 34.68
C THR A 718 -24.50 7.16 33.61
N ALA A 719 -24.43 5.83 33.68
CA ALA A 719 -25.20 4.95 32.78
C ALA A 719 -26.72 5.15 32.91
N GLY A 720 -27.21 5.47 34.12
CA GLY A 720 -28.63 5.75 34.35
C GLY A 720 -29.11 6.99 33.59
N TYR A 721 -28.31 8.05 33.58
CA TYR A 721 -28.63 9.29 32.85
C TYR A 721 -28.76 9.04 31.33
N LEU A 722 -27.86 8.26 30.75
CA LEU A 722 -27.92 7.92 29.32
C LEU A 722 -29.19 7.12 28.99
N LYS A 723 -29.57 6.17 29.86
CA LYS A 723 -30.77 5.34 29.68
C LYS A 723 -32.05 6.16 29.66
N GLU A 724 -32.21 7.11 30.57
CA GLU A 724 -33.44 7.89 30.71
C GLU A 724 -33.57 9.01 29.68
N HIS A 725 -32.48 9.68 29.31
CA HIS A 725 -32.53 10.91 28.52
C HIS A 725 -32.01 10.81 27.09
N VAL A 726 -31.11 9.87 26.77
CA VAL A 726 -30.38 9.89 25.49
C VAL A 726 -30.74 8.71 24.58
N LEU A 727 -30.86 7.50 25.12
CA LEU A 727 -30.98 6.28 24.31
C LEU A 727 -32.22 6.28 23.41
N ASP A 728 -33.40 6.60 23.94
CA ASP A 728 -34.65 6.49 23.18
C ASP A 728 -34.70 7.50 22.03
N GLU A 729 -34.25 8.73 22.26
CA GLU A 729 -34.16 9.75 21.19
C GLU A 729 -33.06 9.42 20.17
N PHE A 730 -31.95 8.83 20.62
CA PHE A 730 -30.86 8.41 19.76
C PHE A 730 -31.29 7.31 18.78
N PHE A 731 -31.88 6.22 19.27
CA PHE A 731 -32.36 5.13 18.42
C PHE A 731 -33.50 5.59 17.50
N LYS A 732 -34.37 6.50 17.96
CA LYS A 732 -35.43 7.04 17.12
C LYS A 732 -34.90 7.90 15.95
N SER A 733 -33.85 8.68 16.19
CA SER A 733 -33.37 9.70 15.23
C SER A 733 -32.27 9.17 14.30
N PHE A 734 -31.36 8.35 14.81
CA PHE A 734 -30.15 7.91 14.09
C PHE A 734 -30.25 6.47 13.55
N TRP A 735 -31.03 5.59 14.16
CA TRP A 735 -31.25 4.22 13.64
C TRP A 735 -32.39 4.19 12.61
N VAL A 736 -32.12 4.77 11.44
CA VAL A 736 -33.05 4.82 10.29
C VAL A 736 -32.36 4.23 9.07
N ARG A 737 -33.12 3.54 8.19
CA ARG A 737 -32.60 2.91 6.94
C ARG A 737 -31.74 3.86 6.09
N ARG A 738 -32.05 5.17 6.06
CA ARG A 738 -31.26 6.17 5.32
C ARG A 738 -29.82 6.28 5.82
N MET A 739 -29.59 6.16 7.14
CA MET A 739 -28.26 6.28 7.74
C MET A 739 -27.36 5.09 7.38
N ALA A 740 -27.94 3.93 7.07
CA ALA A 740 -27.20 2.74 6.66
C ALA A 740 -26.72 2.78 5.19
N LEU A 741 -27.28 3.67 4.35
CA LEU A 741 -26.89 3.79 2.95
C LEU A 741 -25.61 4.61 2.75
N ASP A 742 -25.38 5.61 3.60
CA ASP A 742 -24.15 6.41 3.57
C ASP A 742 -23.08 5.79 4.48
N LYS A 743 -21.96 5.36 3.90
CA LYS A 743 -20.85 4.70 4.59
C LYS A 743 -20.26 5.56 5.72
N ARG A 744 -20.24 6.90 5.58
CA ARG A 744 -19.69 7.81 6.60
C ARG A 744 -20.59 7.88 7.83
N ASN A 745 -21.88 8.12 7.59
CA ASN A 745 -22.89 8.16 8.63
C ASN A 745 -23.05 6.79 9.30
N TYR A 746 -23.02 5.72 8.52
CA TYR A 746 -22.99 4.33 8.99
C TYR A 746 -21.88 4.12 10.01
N ARG A 747 -20.62 4.45 9.66
CA ARG A 747 -19.47 4.23 10.54
C ARG A 747 -19.62 5.02 11.85
N GLN A 748 -20.00 6.29 11.75
CA GLN A 748 -20.18 7.15 12.91
C GLN A 748 -21.28 6.64 13.85
N VAL A 749 -22.41 6.18 13.32
CA VAL A 749 -23.51 5.63 14.14
C VAL A 749 -23.09 4.33 14.82
N VAL A 750 -22.40 3.44 14.10
CA VAL A 750 -21.89 2.18 14.67
C VAL A 750 -20.91 2.47 15.80
N GLU A 751 -19.89 3.31 15.58
CA GLU A 751 -18.89 3.67 16.61
C GLU A 751 -19.55 4.34 17.82
N THR A 752 -20.44 5.32 17.58
CA THR A 752 -21.16 6.00 18.67
C THR A 752 -22.03 5.02 19.47
N THR A 753 -22.66 4.04 18.82
CA THR A 753 -23.48 3.03 19.52
C THR A 753 -22.61 2.09 20.36
N VAL A 754 -21.40 1.75 19.89
CA VAL A 754 -20.43 0.94 20.65
C VAL A 754 -19.94 1.69 21.89
N ASP A 755 -19.59 2.97 21.76
CA ASP A 755 -19.12 3.80 22.88
C ASP A 755 -20.20 3.94 23.96
N ILE A 756 -21.45 4.18 23.55
CA ILE A 756 -22.60 4.17 24.46
C ILE A 756 -22.76 2.79 25.12
N GLY A 757 -22.54 1.71 24.37
CA GLY A 757 -22.63 0.32 24.85
C GLY A 757 -21.62 -0.01 25.93
N GLN A 758 -20.43 0.55 25.86
CA GLN A 758 -19.39 0.35 26.87
C GLN A 758 -19.80 0.87 28.26
N LYS A 759 -20.61 1.95 28.33
CA LYS A 759 -21.12 2.47 29.61
C LYS A 759 -22.47 1.88 30.03
N VAL A 760 -23.40 1.73 29.08
CA VAL A 760 -24.80 1.37 29.35
C VAL A 760 -24.97 -0.14 29.59
N GLY A 761 -24.10 -0.95 28.99
CA GLY A 761 -24.16 -2.42 29.01
C GLY A 761 -24.68 -3.03 27.71
N VAL A 762 -24.38 -4.31 27.51
CA VAL A 762 -24.65 -5.05 26.28
C VAL A 762 -26.13 -5.34 26.11
N SER A 763 -26.80 -5.79 27.18
CA SER A 763 -28.20 -6.24 27.09
C SER A 763 -29.13 -5.13 26.59
N GLU A 764 -28.95 -3.93 27.10
CA GLU A 764 -29.78 -2.76 26.83
C GLU A 764 -29.71 -2.31 25.35
N ILE A 765 -28.53 -2.36 24.75
CA ILE A 765 -28.37 -2.02 23.34
C ILE A 765 -28.86 -3.14 22.44
N LEU A 766 -28.47 -4.38 22.74
CA LEU A 766 -28.87 -5.55 21.96
C LEU A 766 -30.40 -5.69 21.91
N GLU A 767 -31.10 -5.47 23.02
CA GLU A 767 -32.57 -5.58 23.04
C GLU A 767 -33.25 -4.62 22.05
N ARG A 768 -32.71 -3.40 21.89
CA ARG A 768 -33.21 -2.39 20.95
C ARG A 768 -32.86 -2.70 19.49
N ILE A 769 -31.69 -3.26 19.21
CA ILE A 769 -31.22 -3.49 17.83
C ILE A 769 -31.53 -4.87 17.26
N VAL A 770 -31.78 -5.90 18.08
CA VAL A 770 -31.98 -7.28 17.61
C VAL A 770 -33.16 -7.42 16.65
N VAL A 771 -34.19 -6.57 16.77
CA VAL A 771 -35.32 -6.55 15.81
C VAL A 771 -34.86 -6.18 14.40
N ASN A 772 -33.85 -5.30 14.28
CA ASN A 772 -33.33 -4.80 13.01
C ASN A 772 -32.56 -5.88 12.21
N LEU A 773 -32.11 -6.95 12.86
CA LEU A 773 -31.44 -8.09 12.20
C LEU A 773 -32.35 -8.81 11.19
N LYS A 774 -33.68 -8.67 11.34
CA LYS A 774 -34.69 -9.24 10.45
C LYS A 774 -35.37 -8.21 9.55
N ASP A 775 -34.83 -6.99 9.45
CA ASP A 775 -35.36 -5.99 8.51
C ASP A 775 -35.12 -6.42 7.06
N GLU A 776 -35.98 -5.98 6.14
CA GLU A 776 -35.87 -6.29 4.70
C GLU A 776 -34.63 -5.65 4.06
N SER A 777 -34.12 -4.55 4.61
CA SER A 777 -32.95 -3.85 4.07
C SER A 777 -31.64 -4.52 4.51
N GLU A 778 -30.91 -5.06 3.55
CA GLU A 778 -29.62 -5.71 3.81
C GLU A 778 -28.56 -4.75 4.39
N ALA A 779 -28.47 -3.51 3.90
CA ALA A 779 -27.55 -2.50 4.43
C ALA A 779 -27.82 -2.20 5.92
N TYR A 780 -29.11 -2.20 6.30
CA TYR A 780 -29.52 -1.97 7.70
C TYR A 780 -29.23 -3.18 8.59
N ARG A 781 -29.43 -4.40 8.08
CA ARG A 781 -28.98 -5.63 8.76
C ARG A 781 -27.46 -5.65 8.95
N LYS A 782 -26.70 -5.25 7.92
CA LYS A 782 -25.23 -5.17 7.98
C LYS A 782 -24.77 -4.21 9.08
N MET A 783 -25.36 -3.02 9.17
CA MET A 783 -25.09 -2.05 10.23
C MET A 783 -25.35 -2.65 11.62
N THR A 784 -26.46 -3.38 11.74
CA THR A 784 -26.84 -4.03 12.98
C THR A 784 -25.84 -5.13 13.35
N VAL A 785 -25.44 -5.99 12.42
CA VAL A 785 -24.48 -7.07 12.68
C VAL A 785 -23.10 -6.53 13.01
N GLU A 786 -22.62 -5.47 12.36
CA GLU A 786 -21.35 -4.83 12.73
C GLU A 786 -21.39 -4.24 14.14
N THR A 787 -22.52 -3.62 14.51
CA THR A 787 -22.70 -3.08 15.87
C THR A 787 -22.71 -4.21 16.89
N VAL A 788 -23.43 -5.30 16.63
CA VAL A 788 -23.45 -6.50 17.48
C VAL A 788 -22.04 -7.09 17.61
N GLU A 789 -21.30 -7.19 16.51
CA GLU A 789 -19.95 -7.72 16.48
C GLU A 789 -19.00 -6.94 17.39
N LYS A 790 -18.94 -5.61 17.23
CA LYS A 790 -18.08 -4.73 18.05
C LYS A 790 -18.48 -4.70 19.51
N ILE A 791 -19.77 -4.69 19.83
CA ILE A 791 -20.27 -4.70 21.22
C ILE A 791 -19.94 -6.04 21.88
N VAL A 792 -20.22 -7.16 21.22
CA VAL A 792 -19.99 -8.50 21.79
C VAL A 792 -18.50 -8.80 21.90
N ALA A 793 -17.68 -8.33 20.95
CA ALA A 793 -16.23 -8.47 21.03
C ALA A 793 -15.61 -7.66 22.17
N SER A 794 -16.15 -6.47 22.49
CA SER A 794 -15.61 -5.60 23.54
C SER A 794 -16.09 -5.97 24.95
N LEU A 795 -17.38 -6.26 25.12
CA LEU A 795 -18.00 -6.47 26.44
C LEU A 795 -18.32 -7.95 26.74
N GLY A 796 -18.26 -8.83 25.75
CA GLY A 796 -18.64 -10.24 25.88
C GLY A 796 -20.15 -10.47 25.90
N ALA A 797 -20.55 -11.70 26.27
CA ALA A 797 -21.95 -12.15 26.26
C ALA A 797 -22.52 -12.50 27.65
N ALA A 798 -21.85 -12.09 28.74
CA ALA A 798 -22.25 -12.45 30.11
C ALA A 798 -23.58 -11.82 30.54
N ASP A 799 -23.85 -10.59 30.09
CA ASP A 799 -25.04 -9.79 30.42
C ASP A 799 -26.28 -10.18 29.60
N ILE A 800 -26.15 -11.12 28.66
CA ILE A 800 -27.25 -11.50 27.75
C ILE A 800 -28.15 -12.55 28.41
N GLY A 801 -29.43 -12.23 28.61
CA GLY A 801 -30.45 -13.17 29.08
C GLY A 801 -30.83 -14.23 28.02
N GLU A 802 -31.41 -15.35 28.45
CA GLU A 802 -31.76 -16.52 27.60
C GLU A 802 -32.67 -16.15 26.41
N ARG A 803 -33.72 -15.35 26.64
CA ARG A 803 -34.61 -14.88 25.57
C ARG A 803 -33.90 -13.98 24.55
N LEU A 804 -32.96 -13.16 25.01
CA LEU A 804 -32.20 -12.28 24.13
C LEU A 804 -31.18 -13.09 23.31
N GLU A 805 -30.58 -14.11 23.91
CA GLU A 805 -29.72 -15.08 23.24
C GLU A 805 -30.45 -15.80 22.10
N GLU A 806 -31.65 -16.34 22.34
CA GLU A 806 -32.45 -16.99 21.30
C GLU A 806 -32.75 -16.05 20.13
N ARG A 807 -33.22 -14.82 20.43
CA ARG A 807 -33.53 -13.81 19.41
C ARG A 807 -32.28 -13.37 18.65
N LEU A 808 -31.14 -13.28 19.32
CA LEU A 808 -29.87 -12.89 18.72
C LEU A 808 -29.38 -13.95 17.74
N ILE A 809 -29.38 -15.23 18.14
CA ILE A 809 -28.97 -16.35 17.28
C ILE A 809 -29.90 -16.49 16.08
N ASP A 810 -31.21 -16.40 16.29
CA ASP A 810 -32.21 -16.47 15.23
C ASP A 810 -32.11 -15.27 14.26
N GLY A 811 -31.91 -14.06 14.79
CA GLY A 811 -31.68 -12.85 13.99
C GLY A 811 -30.39 -12.93 13.16
N ILE A 812 -29.30 -13.41 13.76
CA ILE A 812 -28.01 -13.59 13.08
C ILE A 812 -28.11 -14.69 12.02
N LEU A 813 -28.74 -15.82 12.31
CA LEU A 813 -28.98 -16.89 11.33
C LEU A 813 -29.79 -16.40 10.15
N HIS A 814 -30.86 -15.64 10.38
CA HIS A 814 -31.67 -15.03 9.33
C HIS A 814 -30.85 -14.07 8.47
N SER A 815 -30.15 -13.13 9.12
CA SER A 815 -29.27 -12.18 8.43
C SER A 815 -28.14 -12.86 7.66
N PHE A 816 -27.69 -14.03 8.12
CA PHE A 816 -26.67 -14.84 7.46
C PHE A 816 -27.24 -15.58 6.25
N GLN A 817 -28.49 -16.07 6.32
CA GLN A 817 -29.14 -16.79 5.23
C GLN A 817 -29.53 -15.88 4.06
N GLU A 818 -30.07 -14.70 4.34
CA GLU A 818 -30.62 -13.75 3.34
C GLU A 818 -29.59 -12.79 2.72
N GLN A 819 -28.30 -13.14 2.73
CA GLN A 819 -27.27 -12.30 2.12
C GLN A 819 -27.35 -12.35 0.59
N SER A 820 -27.31 -11.18 -0.04
CA SER A 820 -27.14 -11.06 -1.50
C SER A 820 -25.67 -10.86 -1.87
N VAL A 821 -24.92 -10.13 -1.04
CA VAL A 821 -23.48 -9.89 -1.19
C VAL A 821 -22.74 -10.49 0.00
N GLU A 822 -21.72 -11.30 -0.26
CA GLU A 822 -20.95 -11.92 0.82
C GLU A 822 -19.98 -10.91 1.45
N ASP A 823 -20.36 -10.41 2.63
CA ASP A 823 -19.53 -9.51 3.42
C ASP A 823 -18.82 -10.24 4.58
N ILE A 824 -17.57 -9.86 4.82
CA ILE A 824 -16.76 -10.37 5.95
C ILE A 824 -17.37 -9.96 7.29
N VAL A 825 -18.03 -8.80 7.36
CA VAL A 825 -18.68 -8.28 8.58
C VAL A 825 -19.69 -9.27 9.13
N MET A 826 -20.50 -9.88 8.27
CA MET A 826 -21.52 -10.83 8.71
C MET A 826 -20.90 -12.13 9.25
N LEU A 827 -19.82 -12.59 8.61
CA LEU A 827 -19.04 -13.75 9.07
C LEU A 827 -18.35 -13.47 10.41
N ASN A 828 -17.78 -12.27 10.57
CA ASN A 828 -17.17 -11.81 11.81
C ASN A 828 -18.22 -11.74 12.91
N GLY A 829 -19.36 -11.09 12.68
CA GLY A 829 -20.43 -10.98 13.66
C GLY A 829 -20.97 -12.34 14.10
N PHE A 830 -21.20 -13.26 13.16
CA PHE A 830 -21.62 -14.62 13.49
C PHE A 830 -20.56 -15.33 14.35
N GLY A 831 -19.30 -15.31 13.92
CA GLY A 831 -18.20 -15.96 14.65
C GLY A 831 -17.99 -15.38 16.04
N SER A 832 -18.00 -14.06 16.19
CA SER A 832 -17.83 -13.35 17.47
C SER A 832 -18.96 -13.67 18.44
N VAL A 833 -20.21 -13.74 17.99
CA VAL A 833 -21.34 -14.11 18.85
C VAL A 833 -21.27 -15.58 19.31
N VAL A 834 -20.96 -16.51 18.41
CA VAL A 834 -20.80 -17.93 18.78
C VAL A 834 -19.63 -18.13 19.74
N ASN A 835 -18.50 -17.46 19.49
CA ASN A 835 -17.32 -17.53 20.36
C ASN A 835 -17.58 -16.90 21.73
N ALA A 836 -18.33 -15.80 21.80
CA ALA A 836 -18.67 -15.15 23.06
C ALA A 836 -19.67 -15.95 23.90
N LEU A 837 -20.64 -16.63 23.27
CA LEU A 837 -21.59 -17.51 23.96
C LEU A 837 -20.93 -18.82 24.43
N GLY A 838 -19.91 -19.30 23.72
CA GLY A 838 -19.13 -20.49 24.09
C GLY A 838 -20.03 -21.71 24.30
N SER A 839 -20.00 -22.28 25.52
CA SER A 839 -20.79 -23.46 25.88
C SER A 839 -22.30 -23.25 25.83
N ARG A 840 -22.79 -22.00 25.95
CA ARG A 840 -24.23 -21.68 25.86
C ARG A 840 -24.77 -21.93 24.45
N CYS A 841 -23.92 -21.88 23.42
CA CYS A 841 -24.31 -22.09 22.03
C CYS A 841 -24.73 -23.54 21.72
N LYS A 842 -24.52 -24.50 22.65
CA LYS A 842 -24.76 -25.94 22.43
C LYS A 842 -26.14 -26.28 21.83
N PRO A 843 -27.28 -25.75 22.31
CA PRO A 843 -28.60 -26.08 21.76
C PRO A 843 -28.77 -25.65 20.30
N TYR A 844 -28.05 -24.61 19.87
CA TYR A 844 -28.17 -24.01 18.54
C TYR A 844 -27.21 -24.64 17.52
N LEU A 845 -26.13 -25.30 17.96
CA LEU A 845 -25.12 -25.90 17.08
C LEU A 845 -25.71 -26.83 16.00
N PRO A 846 -26.70 -27.71 16.27
CA PRO A 846 -27.30 -28.54 15.22
C PRO A 846 -27.95 -27.73 14.10
N GLN A 847 -28.65 -26.64 14.44
CA GLN A 847 -29.28 -25.75 13.47
C GLN A 847 -28.24 -24.95 12.67
N ILE A 848 -27.19 -24.47 13.33
CA ILE A 848 -26.07 -23.76 12.71
C ILE A 848 -25.37 -24.69 11.70
N VAL A 849 -25.03 -25.91 12.11
CA VAL A 849 -24.38 -26.92 11.25
C VAL A 849 -25.28 -27.29 10.07
N SER A 850 -26.59 -27.46 10.28
CA SER A 850 -27.54 -27.71 9.19
C SER A 850 -27.55 -26.56 8.17
N THR A 851 -27.51 -25.32 8.64
CA THR A 851 -27.46 -24.13 7.78
C THR A 851 -26.14 -24.06 7.00
N ILE A 852 -25.01 -24.38 7.65
CA ILE A 852 -23.70 -24.44 7.03
C ILE A 852 -23.66 -25.50 5.92
N LEU A 853 -24.15 -26.71 6.19
CA LEU A 853 -24.21 -27.78 5.20
C LEU A 853 -25.09 -27.41 3.99
N TRP A 854 -26.21 -26.74 4.24
CA TRP A 854 -27.07 -26.23 3.17
C TRP A 854 -26.36 -25.17 2.32
N ARG A 855 -25.63 -24.24 2.96
CA ARG A 855 -24.84 -23.20 2.28
C ARG A 855 -23.64 -23.76 1.52
N LEU A 856 -23.01 -24.83 2.02
CA LEU A 856 -21.90 -25.51 1.34
C LEU A 856 -22.34 -26.21 0.03
N ASN A 857 -23.64 -26.54 -0.09
CA ASN A 857 -24.22 -27.10 -1.31
C ASN A 857 -24.75 -26.04 -2.28
N ASN A 858 -24.56 -24.75 -1.99
CA ASN A 858 -25.04 -23.68 -2.84
C ASN A 858 -24.24 -23.62 -4.16
N LYS A 859 -24.91 -23.25 -5.26
CA LYS A 859 -24.27 -23.05 -6.57
C LYS A 859 -23.22 -21.94 -6.55
N SER A 860 -23.43 -20.92 -5.72
CA SER A 860 -22.49 -19.80 -5.60
C SER A 860 -21.21 -20.22 -4.87
N ALA A 861 -20.05 -19.97 -5.49
CA ALA A 861 -18.73 -20.28 -4.91
C ALA A 861 -18.45 -19.45 -3.64
N THR A 862 -18.81 -18.17 -3.64
CA THR A 862 -18.60 -17.23 -2.53
C THR A 862 -19.37 -17.64 -1.26
N VAL A 863 -20.60 -18.15 -1.41
CA VAL A 863 -21.38 -18.69 -0.28
C VAL A 863 -20.72 -19.94 0.32
N ARG A 864 -20.17 -20.81 -0.54
CA ARG A 864 -19.44 -22.01 -0.09
C ARG A 864 -18.15 -21.65 0.65
N GLN A 865 -17.45 -20.63 0.17
CA GLN A 865 -16.26 -20.07 0.84
C GLN A 865 -16.61 -19.57 2.26
N GLN A 866 -17.65 -18.73 2.37
CA GLN A 866 -18.07 -18.17 3.66
C GLN A 866 -18.53 -19.26 4.63
N ALA A 867 -19.22 -20.30 4.15
CA ALA A 867 -19.61 -21.45 4.95
C ALA A 867 -18.39 -22.21 5.51
N ALA A 868 -17.36 -22.44 4.68
CA ALA A 868 -16.11 -23.06 5.12
C ALA A 868 -15.34 -22.17 6.11
N ASP A 869 -15.27 -20.86 5.87
CA ASP A 869 -14.63 -19.91 6.80
C ASP A 869 -15.35 -19.84 8.14
N LEU A 870 -16.68 -20.00 8.16
CA LEU A 870 -17.46 -20.07 9.39
C LEU A 870 -17.10 -21.32 10.20
N ILE A 871 -16.95 -22.49 9.55
CA ILE A 871 -16.51 -23.73 10.22
C ILE A 871 -15.17 -23.51 10.93
N SER A 872 -14.22 -22.85 10.27
CA SER A 872 -12.90 -22.57 10.84
C SER A 872 -12.98 -21.77 12.15
N ARG A 873 -13.95 -20.85 12.26
CA ARG A 873 -14.14 -20.00 13.45
C ARG A 873 -14.86 -20.71 14.58
N ILE A 874 -15.86 -21.54 14.27
CA ILE A 874 -16.69 -22.23 15.28
C ILE A 874 -16.07 -23.55 15.77
N ALA A 875 -15.06 -24.09 15.09
CA ALA A 875 -14.48 -25.40 15.41
C ALA A 875 -14.05 -25.54 16.88
N MET A 876 -13.48 -24.49 17.47
CA MET A 876 -13.08 -24.50 18.89
C MET A 876 -14.29 -24.57 19.83
N VAL A 877 -15.35 -23.81 19.53
CA VAL A 877 -16.59 -23.80 20.33
C VAL A 877 -17.31 -25.14 20.24
N MET A 878 -17.34 -25.76 19.05
CA MET A 878 -17.94 -27.09 18.87
C MET A 878 -17.25 -28.15 19.75
N LYS A 879 -15.93 -28.08 19.91
CA LYS A 879 -15.20 -28.97 20.81
C LYS A 879 -15.49 -28.69 22.28
N GLN A 880 -15.55 -27.42 22.68
CA GLN A 880 -15.92 -27.04 24.04
C GLN A 880 -17.33 -27.53 24.43
N CYS A 881 -18.26 -27.59 23.46
CA CYS A 881 -19.61 -28.12 23.65
C CYS A 881 -19.68 -29.67 23.69
N GLY A 882 -18.59 -30.36 23.35
CA GLY A 882 -18.49 -31.82 23.32
C GLY A 882 -19.14 -32.47 22.09
N GLU A 883 -19.39 -31.72 21.01
CA GLU A 883 -20.09 -32.21 19.81
C GLU A 883 -19.13 -32.77 18.75
N ASP A 884 -18.33 -33.78 19.14
CA ASP A 884 -17.32 -34.40 18.26
C ASP A 884 -17.95 -35.09 17.03
N ALA A 885 -19.16 -35.63 17.17
CA ALA A 885 -19.89 -36.27 16.07
C ALA A 885 -20.26 -35.29 14.95
N LEU A 886 -20.68 -34.06 15.30
CA LEU A 886 -20.99 -33.02 14.32
C LEU A 886 -19.72 -32.53 13.60
N MET A 887 -18.60 -32.42 14.31
CA MET A 887 -17.31 -32.10 13.70
C MET A 887 -16.83 -33.21 12.75
N GLY A 888 -16.99 -34.48 13.11
CA GLY A 888 -16.70 -35.61 12.22
C GLY A 888 -17.54 -35.57 10.94
N LYS A 889 -18.84 -35.27 11.05
CA LYS A 889 -19.71 -35.09 9.88
C LYS A 889 -19.25 -33.93 9.00
N LEU A 890 -18.89 -32.79 9.58
CA LEU A 890 -18.31 -31.66 8.82
C LEU A 890 -16.97 -32.05 8.16
N GLY A 891 -16.13 -32.82 8.85
CA GLY A 891 -14.87 -33.33 8.32
C GLY A 891 -15.04 -34.21 7.08
N ILE A 892 -16.00 -35.12 7.08
CA ILE A 892 -16.32 -35.98 5.93
C ILE A 892 -16.83 -35.14 4.76
N VAL A 893 -17.77 -34.23 5.00
CA VAL A 893 -18.33 -33.38 3.94
C VAL A 893 -17.23 -32.49 3.33
N LEU A 894 -16.45 -31.80 4.16
CA LEU A 894 -15.31 -31.01 3.68
C LEU A 894 -14.30 -31.85 2.91
N TYR A 895 -14.11 -33.12 3.29
CA TYR A 895 -13.22 -34.03 2.58
C TYR A 895 -13.69 -34.34 1.16
N GLU A 896 -15.00 -34.55 0.96
CA GLU A 896 -15.60 -34.78 -0.36
C GLU A 896 -15.41 -33.57 -1.28
N TYR A 897 -15.39 -32.35 -0.71
CA TYR A 897 -15.17 -31.09 -1.44
C TYR A 897 -13.69 -30.75 -1.71
N LEU A 898 -12.71 -31.62 -1.42
CA LEU A 898 -11.31 -31.37 -1.83
C LEU A 898 -11.11 -31.30 -3.36
N GLY A 899 -12.11 -31.72 -4.15
CA GLY A 899 -12.13 -31.62 -5.60
C GLY A 899 -12.67 -30.29 -6.15
N GLU A 900 -12.85 -29.27 -5.30
CA GLU A 900 -13.42 -27.98 -5.70
C GLU A 900 -12.60 -27.28 -6.80
N GLU A 901 -13.28 -26.81 -7.85
CA GLU A 901 -12.66 -26.13 -8.99
C GLU A 901 -12.18 -24.73 -8.64
N TYR A 902 -12.93 -24.02 -7.78
CA TYR A 902 -12.62 -22.66 -7.36
C TYR A 902 -11.56 -22.65 -6.27
N PRO A 903 -10.36 -22.07 -6.50
CA PRO A 903 -9.25 -22.15 -5.57
C PRO A 903 -9.48 -21.35 -4.28
N GLU A 904 -10.26 -20.27 -4.32
CA GLU A 904 -10.58 -19.48 -3.12
C GLU A 904 -11.43 -20.25 -2.13
N VAL A 905 -12.39 -21.03 -2.64
CA VAL A 905 -13.27 -21.91 -1.87
C VAL A 905 -12.47 -23.10 -1.34
N LEU A 906 -11.68 -23.76 -2.21
CA LEU A 906 -10.80 -24.86 -1.82
C LEU A 906 -9.85 -24.44 -0.69
N GLY A 907 -9.27 -23.24 -0.79
CA GLY A 907 -8.43 -22.67 0.26
C GLY A 907 -9.16 -22.55 1.60
N SER A 908 -10.41 -22.09 1.60
CA SER A 908 -11.23 -22.00 2.83
C SER A 908 -11.63 -23.37 3.38
N ILE A 909 -11.94 -24.34 2.52
CA ILE A 909 -12.22 -25.73 2.91
C ILE A 909 -11.01 -26.35 3.60
N LEU A 910 -9.81 -26.16 3.04
CA LEU A 910 -8.55 -26.61 3.65
C LEU A 910 -8.29 -25.91 4.98
N GLY A 911 -8.60 -24.61 5.07
CA GLY A 911 -8.53 -23.85 6.32
C GLY A 911 -9.46 -24.40 7.40
N ALA A 912 -10.69 -24.76 7.02
CA ALA A 912 -11.66 -25.40 7.91
C ALA A 912 -11.18 -26.79 8.38
N LEU A 913 -10.67 -27.62 7.46
CA LEU A 913 -10.08 -28.92 7.80
C LEU A 913 -8.88 -28.78 8.74
N ARG A 914 -8.00 -27.79 8.51
CA ARG A 914 -6.89 -27.47 9.40
C ARG A 914 -7.37 -27.15 10.81
N SER A 915 -8.40 -26.32 10.95
CA SER A 915 -8.98 -25.96 12.25
C SER A 915 -9.60 -27.18 12.95
N ILE A 916 -10.32 -28.03 12.22
CA ILE A 916 -10.89 -29.28 12.77
C ILE A 916 -9.78 -30.23 13.24
N VAL A 917 -8.76 -30.50 12.42
CA VAL A 917 -7.62 -31.38 12.76
C VAL A 917 -6.86 -30.85 13.98
N THR A 918 -6.77 -29.53 14.11
CA THR A 918 -6.12 -28.87 15.26
C THR A 918 -6.91 -29.07 16.56
N VAL A 919 -8.22 -29.30 16.50
CA VAL A 919 -9.09 -29.34 17.68
C VAL A 919 -9.52 -30.77 18.06
N VAL A 920 -9.87 -31.61 17.08
CA VAL A 920 -10.34 -33.00 17.32
C VAL A 920 -9.19 -33.92 17.71
N GLY A 921 -7.99 -33.69 17.18
CA GLY A 921 -6.88 -34.61 17.29
C GLY A 921 -6.95 -35.74 16.24
N ILE A 922 -5.86 -36.49 16.11
CA ILE A 922 -5.61 -37.35 14.94
C ILE A 922 -6.33 -38.70 14.99
N THR A 923 -6.53 -39.24 16.18
CA THR A 923 -7.10 -40.57 16.38
C THR A 923 -8.62 -40.61 16.18
N GLN A 924 -9.30 -39.50 16.41
CA GLN A 924 -10.76 -39.37 16.32
C GLN A 924 -11.23 -38.66 15.03
N MET A 925 -10.28 -38.29 14.15
CA MET A 925 -10.61 -37.60 12.91
C MET A 925 -11.30 -38.54 11.91
N GLN A 926 -12.41 -38.06 11.35
CA GLN A 926 -13.09 -38.68 10.21
C GLN A 926 -13.11 -37.66 9.06
N PRO A 927 -12.53 -37.98 7.89
CA PRO A 927 -11.88 -39.23 7.50
C PRO A 927 -10.49 -39.45 8.16
N PRO A 928 -9.99 -40.71 8.19
CA PRO A 928 -8.65 -41.01 8.69
C PRO A 928 -7.55 -40.26 7.92
N ILE A 929 -6.49 -39.87 8.62
CA ILE A 929 -5.35 -39.14 8.03
C ILE A 929 -4.67 -39.90 6.88
N LYS A 930 -4.67 -41.24 6.96
CA LYS A 930 -4.13 -42.14 5.92
C LYS A 930 -4.77 -41.89 4.55
N ASP A 931 -6.04 -41.50 4.52
CA ASP A 931 -6.78 -41.23 3.29
C ASP A 931 -6.70 -39.74 2.92
N LEU A 932 -6.67 -38.86 3.92
CA LEU A 932 -6.62 -37.41 3.73
C LEU A 932 -5.31 -36.97 3.07
N LEU A 933 -4.16 -37.42 3.57
CA LEU A 933 -2.86 -36.88 3.15
C LEU A 933 -2.50 -37.17 1.68
N PRO A 934 -2.70 -38.40 1.14
CA PRO A 934 -2.49 -38.65 -0.30
C PRO A 934 -3.38 -37.80 -1.23
N ARG A 935 -4.53 -37.32 -0.73
CA ARG A 935 -5.41 -36.39 -1.46
C ARG A 935 -4.90 -34.95 -1.41
N LEU A 936 -4.19 -34.57 -0.36
CA LEU A 936 -3.55 -33.25 -0.23
C LEU A 936 -2.29 -33.11 -1.08
N THR A 937 -1.53 -34.19 -1.30
CA THR A 937 -0.27 -34.16 -2.07
C THR A 937 -0.46 -33.51 -3.46
N PRO A 938 -1.40 -33.95 -4.33
CA PRO A 938 -1.63 -33.26 -5.61
C PRO A 938 -2.07 -31.80 -5.49
N ILE A 939 -2.73 -31.42 -4.40
CA ILE A 939 -3.24 -30.06 -4.16
C ILE A 939 -2.08 -29.08 -3.89
N LEU A 940 -0.94 -29.56 -3.36
CA LEU A 940 0.27 -28.73 -3.19
C LEU A 940 0.76 -28.12 -4.51
N ARG A 941 0.49 -28.76 -5.65
CA ARG A 941 0.86 -28.25 -6.99
C ARG A 941 -0.06 -27.15 -7.50
N ASN A 942 -1.16 -26.86 -6.81
CA ASN A 942 -2.04 -25.77 -7.16
C ASN A 942 -1.25 -24.44 -7.07
N ARG A 943 -1.40 -23.57 -8.07
CA ARG A 943 -0.65 -22.30 -8.14
C ARG A 943 -1.22 -21.21 -7.24
N HIS A 944 -2.44 -21.38 -6.75
CA HIS A 944 -3.13 -20.35 -6.00
C HIS A 944 -2.58 -20.23 -4.57
N GLU A 945 -2.21 -19.02 -4.17
CA GLU A 945 -1.50 -18.75 -2.92
C GLU A 945 -2.27 -19.20 -1.67
N LYS A 946 -3.58 -18.93 -1.62
CA LYS A 946 -4.45 -19.34 -0.49
C LYS A 946 -4.52 -20.85 -0.32
N VAL A 947 -4.52 -21.59 -1.43
CA VAL A 947 -4.57 -23.06 -1.42
C VAL A 947 -3.25 -23.61 -0.94
N GLN A 948 -2.13 -23.12 -1.48
CA GLN A 948 -0.79 -23.54 -1.08
C GLN A 948 -0.56 -23.32 0.42
N GLU A 949 -0.84 -22.13 0.93
CA GLU A 949 -0.63 -21.78 2.34
C GLU A 949 -1.44 -22.70 3.28
N ASN A 950 -2.73 -22.85 3.05
CA ASN A 950 -3.58 -23.70 3.89
C ASN A 950 -3.26 -25.20 3.74
N THR A 951 -2.87 -25.65 2.56
CA THR A 951 -2.46 -27.06 2.35
C THR A 951 -1.14 -27.35 3.07
N ILE A 952 -0.14 -26.48 2.94
CA ILE A 952 1.15 -26.64 3.60
C ILE A 952 0.98 -26.63 5.12
N ASP A 953 0.21 -25.68 5.65
CA ASP A 953 -0.07 -25.65 7.09
C ASP A 953 -0.78 -26.91 7.58
N LEU A 954 -1.78 -27.41 6.83
CA LEU A 954 -2.48 -28.65 7.17
C LEU A 954 -1.53 -29.84 7.18
N VAL A 955 -0.69 -29.99 6.15
CA VAL A 955 0.35 -31.04 6.07
C VAL A 955 1.34 -30.92 7.24
N GLY A 956 1.74 -29.70 7.59
CA GLY A 956 2.60 -29.42 8.74
C GLY A 956 2.01 -29.86 10.07
N ARG A 957 0.72 -29.54 10.30
CA ARG A 957 0.00 -29.98 11.51
C ARG A 957 -0.13 -31.50 11.59
N ILE A 958 -0.31 -32.17 10.46
CA ILE A 958 -0.34 -33.63 10.39
C ILE A 958 1.04 -34.21 10.73
N ALA A 959 2.11 -33.64 10.18
CA ALA A 959 3.49 -34.08 10.43
C ALA A 959 3.89 -33.94 11.90
N ASP A 960 3.51 -32.85 12.56
CA ASP A 960 3.82 -32.58 13.96
C ASP A 960 3.05 -33.51 14.93
N ARG A 961 1.75 -33.70 14.69
CA ARG A 961 0.87 -34.39 15.64
C ARG A 961 0.72 -35.90 15.40
N GLY A 962 0.93 -36.39 14.17
CA GLY A 962 0.65 -37.78 13.80
C GLY A 962 1.58 -38.36 12.74
N PRO A 963 2.91 -38.23 12.92
CA PRO A 963 3.89 -38.71 11.95
C PRO A 963 3.77 -40.23 11.69
N GLU A 964 3.40 -41.00 12.71
CA GLU A 964 3.28 -42.47 12.67
C GLU A 964 2.12 -42.97 11.79
N SER A 965 1.14 -42.11 11.51
CA SER A 965 -0.04 -42.50 10.74
C SER A 965 0.25 -42.68 9.25
N VAL A 966 1.39 -42.17 8.77
CA VAL A 966 1.75 -42.07 7.34
C VAL A 966 3.10 -42.71 7.06
N ASN A 967 3.22 -43.38 5.91
CA ASN A 967 4.46 -44.04 5.51
C ASN A 967 5.55 -43.00 5.15
N ALA A 968 6.79 -43.23 5.56
CA ALA A 968 7.97 -42.41 5.26
C ALA A 968 8.12 -42.07 3.76
N ARG A 969 7.73 -42.99 2.86
CA ARG A 969 7.77 -42.75 1.41
C ARG A 969 6.87 -41.59 0.96
N GLU A 970 5.69 -41.45 1.56
CA GLU A 970 4.77 -40.35 1.22
C GLU A 970 5.28 -39.02 1.78
N TRP A 971 5.89 -39.04 2.97
CA TRP A 971 6.57 -37.86 3.51
C TRP A 971 7.73 -37.38 2.62
N MET A 972 8.53 -38.30 2.06
CA MET A 972 9.57 -37.95 1.09
C MET A 972 9.00 -37.37 -0.20
N ARG A 973 7.87 -37.90 -0.69
CA ARG A 973 7.17 -37.32 -1.84
C ARG A 973 6.73 -35.89 -1.57
N ILE A 974 6.19 -35.63 -0.39
CA ILE A 974 5.81 -34.28 0.06
C ILE A 974 7.03 -33.38 0.13
N CYS A 975 8.18 -33.83 0.67
CA CYS A 975 9.42 -33.05 0.69
C CYS A 975 9.84 -32.58 -0.72
N PHE A 976 9.75 -33.45 -1.72
CA PHE A 976 10.05 -33.07 -3.11
C PHE A 976 9.07 -32.04 -3.67
N GLU A 977 7.78 -32.16 -3.36
CA GLU A 977 6.76 -31.20 -3.83
C GLU A 977 6.85 -29.86 -3.08
N LEU A 978 7.24 -29.87 -1.80
CA LEU A 978 7.47 -28.65 -0.99
C LEU A 978 8.70 -27.86 -1.45
N LEU A 979 9.68 -28.50 -2.10
CA LEU A 979 10.88 -27.83 -2.60
C LEU A 979 10.51 -26.76 -3.65
N ASP A 980 9.55 -27.05 -4.53
CA ASP A 980 9.06 -26.06 -5.49
C ASP A 980 8.29 -24.91 -4.81
N MET A 981 7.70 -25.15 -3.63
CA MET A 981 7.03 -24.11 -2.84
C MET A 981 8.01 -23.11 -2.22
N LEU A 982 9.31 -23.46 -2.11
CA LEU A 982 10.35 -22.53 -1.69
C LEU A 982 10.57 -21.39 -2.69
N LYS A 983 10.09 -21.54 -3.94
CA LYS A 983 10.14 -20.49 -4.97
C LYS A 983 8.92 -19.58 -4.97
N ALA A 984 7.89 -19.86 -4.16
CA ALA A 984 6.67 -19.05 -4.11
C ALA A 984 6.98 -17.58 -3.80
N HIS A 985 6.29 -16.62 -4.43
CA HIS A 985 6.54 -15.19 -4.23
C HIS A 985 6.12 -14.70 -2.83
N LYS A 986 5.04 -15.25 -2.27
CA LYS A 986 4.53 -14.91 -0.94
C LYS A 986 5.44 -15.44 0.19
N LYS A 987 5.85 -14.56 1.10
CA LYS A 987 6.69 -14.91 2.27
C LYS A 987 6.01 -15.93 3.21
N GLY A 988 4.69 -15.82 3.38
CA GLY A 988 3.90 -16.73 4.23
C GLY A 988 4.05 -18.20 3.80
N ILE A 989 3.87 -18.48 2.50
CA ILE A 989 4.01 -19.82 1.92
C ILE A 989 5.41 -20.37 2.13
N ARG A 990 6.45 -19.58 1.86
CA ARG A 990 7.83 -20.02 2.06
C ARG A 990 8.16 -20.32 3.52
N ARG A 991 7.64 -19.51 4.46
CA ARG A 991 7.81 -19.75 5.90
C ARG A 991 7.08 -21.03 6.32
N ALA A 992 5.84 -21.22 5.89
CA ALA A 992 5.08 -22.43 6.16
C ALA A 992 5.81 -23.68 5.63
N ALA A 993 6.31 -23.63 4.39
CA ALA A 993 7.06 -24.73 3.78
C ALA A 993 8.36 -25.06 4.53
N ASN A 994 9.10 -24.03 4.95
CA ASN A 994 10.32 -24.20 5.74
C ASN A 994 10.02 -24.86 7.11
N ASN A 995 8.95 -24.46 7.78
CA ASN A 995 8.52 -25.09 9.04
C ASN A 995 8.09 -26.54 8.84
N THR A 996 7.37 -26.84 7.74
CA THR A 996 6.95 -28.22 7.45
C THR A 996 8.12 -29.13 7.12
N PHE A 997 9.19 -28.64 6.48
CA PHE A 997 10.44 -29.40 6.36
C PHE A 997 11.00 -29.81 7.73
N GLY A 998 10.97 -28.91 8.72
CA GLY A 998 11.38 -29.21 10.09
C GLY A 998 10.53 -30.31 10.75
N PHE A 999 9.20 -30.24 10.61
CA PHE A 999 8.29 -31.26 11.15
C PHE A 999 8.46 -32.62 10.46
N ILE A 1000 8.65 -32.63 9.13
CA ILE A 1000 8.87 -33.87 8.38
C ILE A 1000 10.23 -34.49 8.71
N ALA A 1001 11.28 -33.67 8.87
CA ALA A 1001 12.60 -34.14 9.27
C ALA A 1001 12.58 -34.78 10.66
N LYS A 1002 11.78 -34.24 11.59
CA LYS A 1002 11.54 -34.86 12.91
C LYS A 1002 10.80 -36.20 12.80
N ALA A 1003 9.94 -36.37 11.80
CA ALA A 1003 9.13 -37.56 11.59
C ALA A 1003 9.90 -38.73 10.96
N ILE A 1004 10.67 -38.49 9.88
CA ILE A 1004 11.39 -39.55 9.14
C ILE A 1004 12.84 -39.69 9.62
N GLY A 1005 13.48 -38.56 9.95
CA GLY A 1005 14.92 -38.44 10.15
C GLY A 1005 15.55 -37.41 9.20
N PRO A 1006 16.63 -36.71 9.62
CA PRO A 1006 17.19 -35.58 8.89
C PRO A 1006 17.99 -35.96 7.63
N GLN A 1007 18.57 -37.16 7.55
CA GLN A 1007 19.53 -37.51 6.48
C GLN A 1007 18.88 -37.52 5.08
N ASP A 1008 17.70 -38.13 4.95
CA ASP A 1008 17.00 -38.23 3.66
C ASP A 1008 16.50 -36.87 3.18
N VAL A 1009 16.00 -36.04 4.10
CA VAL A 1009 15.54 -34.67 3.80
C VAL A 1009 16.74 -33.79 3.42
N LEU A 1010 17.85 -33.88 4.15
CA LEU A 1010 19.04 -33.08 3.91
C LEU A 1010 19.64 -33.33 2.53
N ALA A 1011 19.70 -34.59 2.07
CA ALA A 1011 20.18 -34.92 0.73
C ALA A 1011 19.37 -34.21 -0.37
N THR A 1012 18.05 -34.09 -0.20
CA THR A 1012 17.21 -33.34 -1.16
C THR A 1012 17.47 -31.84 -1.14
N LEU A 1013 17.66 -31.26 0.05
CA LEU A 1013 17.94 -29.83 0.22
C LEU A 1013 19.33 -29.46 -0.32
N LEU A 1014 20.37 -30.25 -0.04
CA LEU A 1014 21.73 -29.99 -0.52
C LEU A 1014 21.81 -29.99 -2.05
N ASN A 1015 21.13 -30.93 -2.71
CA ASN A 1015 21.04 -30.94 -4.18
C ASN A 1015 20.41 -29.65 -4.74
N ASN A 1016 19.49 -29.01 -4.00
CA ASN A 1016 18.85 -27.76 -4.40
C ASN A 1016 19.76 -26.53 -4.25
N LEU A 1017 20.88 -26.62 -3.51
CA LEU A 1017 21.84 -25.52 -3.40
C LEU A 1017 22.60 -25.25 -4.71
N ARG A 1018 22.60 -26.20 -5.66
CA ARG A 1018 23.19 -26.04 -7.00
C ARG A 1018 22.31 -25.24 -7.96
N VAL A 1019 21.06 -24.95 -7.59
CA VAL A 1019 20.14 -24.18 -8.44
C VAL A 1019 20.62 -22.74 -8.58
N GLN A 1020 20.64 -22.21 -9.81
CA GLN A 1020 21.12 -20.84 -10.12
C GLN A 1020 20.26 -19.72 -9.53
N GLU A 1021 18.99 -19.98 -9.22
CA GLU A 1021 18.10 -18.99 -8.64
C GLU A 1021 18.45 -18.70 -7.17
N ARG A 1022 18.83 -17.46 -6.88
CA ARG A 1022 19.22 -17.02 -5.52
C ARG A 1022 18.12 -17.28 -4.49
N GLN A 1023 16.86 -17.01 -4.83
CA GLN A 1023 15.73 -17.16 -3.92
C GLN A 1023 15.59 -18.61 -3.44
N SER A 1024 15.63 -19.57 -4.37
CA SER A 1024 15.59 -21.00 -4.07
C SER A 1024 16.74 -21.41 -3.13
N ARG A 1025 17.97 -20.97 -3.41
CA ARG A 1025 19.13 -21.27 -2.54
C ARG A 1025 18.98 -20.70 -1.13
N VAL A 1026 18.50 -19.46 -0.99
CA VAL A 1026 18.32 -18.82 0.32
C VAL A 1026 17.26 -19.54 1.15
N ASN A 1027 16.12 -19.91 0.56
CA ASN A 1027 15.08 -20.63 1.31
C ASN A 1027 15.50 -22.06 1.65
N THR A 1028 16.27 -22.70 0.78
CA THR A 1028 16.91 -23.99 1.08
C THR A 1028 17.87 -23.87 2.25
N ALA A 1029 18.67 -22.80 2.32
CA ALA A 1029 19.57 -22.54 3.44
C ALA A 1029 18.80 -22.34 4.77
N VAL A 1030 17.67 -21.64 4.72
CA VAL A 1030 16.76 -21.50 5.87
C VAL A 1030 16.17 -22.85 6.29
N ALA A 1031 15.71 -23.66 5.32
CA ALA A 1031 15.16 -24.99 5.59
C ALA A 1031 16.20 -25.91 6.26
N ILE A 1032 17.46 -25.87 5.80
CA ILE A 1032 18.56 -26.62 6.43
C ILE A 1032 18.79 -26.15 7.88
N GLY A 1033 18.75 -24.83 8.13
CA GLY A 1033 18.84 -24.27 9.48
C GLY A 1033 17.74 -24.81 10.41
N ILE A 1034 16.49 -24.83 9.96
CA ILE A 1034 15.35 -25.34 10.74
C ILE A 1034 15.46 -26.85 10.97
N VAL A 1035 15.87 -27.62 9.96
CA VAL A 1035 16.08 -29.08 10.11
C VAL A 1035 17.15 -29.37 11.16
N ALA A 1036 18.18 -28.54 11.25
CA ALA A 1036 19.23 -28.70 12.23
C ALA A 1036 18.82 -28.23 13.65
N GLU A 1037 17.92 -27.24 13.76
CA GLU A 1037 17.29 -26.88 15.03
C GLU A 1037 16.45 -28.06 15.55
N THR A 1038 15.61 -28.67 14.70
CA THR A 1038 14.69 -29.74 15.11
C THR A 1038 15.37 -31.09 15.34
N CYS A 1039 16.39 -31.43 14.56
CA CYS A 1039 17.09 -32.72 14.60
C CYS A 1039 18.50 -32.65 15.22
N ALA A 1040 18.82 -31.53 15.87
CA ALA A 1040 20.13 -31.17 16.42
C ALA A 1040 21.27 -30.99 15.37
N PRO A 1041 22.19 -30.03 15.57
CA PRO A 1041 23.19 -29.68 14.54
C PRO A 1041 24.18 -30.78 14.19
N PHE A 1042 24.48 -31.70 15.11
CA PHE A 1042 25.47 -32.76 14.88
C PHE A 1042 25.12 -33.68 13.70
N THR A 1043 23.85 -33.78 13.32
CA THR A 1043 23.39 -34.61 12.20
C THR A 1043 23.55 -33.92 10.84
N VAL A 1044 23.49 -32.59 10.82
CA VAL A 1044 23.45 -31.75 9.61
C VAL A 1044 24.82 -31.12 9.31
N LEU A 1045 25.55 -30.71 10.34
CA LEU A 1045 26.80 -29.97 10.23
C LEU A 1045 27.89 -30.73 9.45
N PRO A 1046 28.15 -32.03 9.69
CA PRO A 1046 29.17 -32.76 8.93
C PRO A 1046 28.85 -32.85 7.43
N ALA A 1047 27.58 -33.01 7.08
CA ALA A 1047 27.13 -33.06 5.68
C ALA A 1047 27.26 -31.69 5.00
N LEU A 1048 26.93 -30.60 5.68
CA LEU A 1048 27.16 -29.23 5.19
C LEU A 1048 28.65 -28.96 4.95
N MET A 1049 29.51 -29.32 5.92
CA MET A 1049 30.95 -29.14 5.80
C MET A 1049 31.54 -29.96 4.66
N ASN A 1050 30.98 -31.15 4.38
CA ASN A 1050 31.39 -31.94 3.23
C ASN A 1050 30.97 -31.29 1.90
N GLU A 1051 29.76 -30.72 1.81
CA GLU A 1051 29.30 -30.04 0.59
C GLU A 1051 30.07 -28.74 0.31
N TYR A 1052 30.61 -28.06 1.34
CA TYR A 1052 31.49 -26.90 1.16
C TYR A 1052 32.78 -27.24 0.39
N ARG A 1053 33.23 -28.49 0.41
CA ARG A 1053 34.42 -28.95 -0.35
C ARG A 1053 34.18 -29.01 -1.85
N VAL A 1054 32.93 -28.94 -2.30
CA VAL A 1054 32.61 -28.91 -3.72
C VAL A 1054 33.07 -27.57 -4.30
N PRO A 1055 33.85 -27.55 -5.40
CA PRO A 1055 34.47 -26.33 -5.94
C PRO A 1055 33.47 -25.40 -6.67
N GLU A 1056 32.19 -25.41 -6.28
CA GLU A 1056 31.16 -24.55 -6.84
C GLU A 1056 30.83 -23.39 -5.90
N LEU A 1057 31.18 -22.16 -6.33
CA LEU A 1057 31.05 -20.94 -5.55
C LEU A 1057 29.62 -20.68 -5.03
N ASN A 1058 28.60 -21.07 -5.79
CA ASN A 1058 27.20 -20.92 -5.39
C ASN A 1058 26.82 -21.84 -4.23
N VAL A 1059 27.38 -23.05 -4.23
CA VAL A 1059 27.16 -24.07 -3.21
C VAL A 1059 27.88 -23.67 -1.93
N GLN A 1060 29.14 -23.22 -2.03
CA GLN A 1060 29.93 -22.70 -0.90
C GLN A 1060 29.23 -21.51 -0.21
N ASN A 1061 28.82 -20.52 -0.99
CA ASN A 1061 28.01 -19.40 -0.50
C ASN A 1061 26.67 -19.87 0.12
N GLY A 1062 26.05 -20.89 -0.48
CA GLY A 1062 24.83 -21.51 0.03
C GLY A 1062 25.05 -22.18 1.40
N VAL A 1063 26.15 -22.92 1.56
CA VAL A 1063 26.54 -23.55 2.83
C VAL A 1063 26.85 -22.49 3.89
N LEU A 1064 27.62 -21.46 3.58
CA LEU A 1064 27.90 -20.35 4.51
C LEU A 1064 26.60 -19.65 4.95
N LYS A 1065 25.65 -19.48 4.02
CA LYS A 1065 24.32 -18.93 4.34
C LYS A 1065 23.53 -19.87 5.25
N SER A 1066 23.55 -21.17 4.99
CA SER A 1066 22.91 -22.18 5.85
C SER A 1066 23.51 -22.19 7.24
N LEU A 1067 24.84 -22.08 7.36
CA LEU A 1067 25.55 -21.96 8.64
C LEU A 1067 25.14 -20.68 9.39
N SER A 1068 24.96 -19.57 8.69
CA SER A 1068 24.51 -18.31 9.33
C SER A 1068 23.14 -18.49 9.99
N PHE A 1069 22.17 -19.09 9.30
CA PHE A 1069 20.85 -19.36 9.86
C PHE A 1069 20.87 -20.45 10.93
N LEU A 1070 21.68 -21.49 10.73
CA LEU A 1070 21.90 -22.55 11.72
C LEU A 1070 22.33 -21.95 13.07
N PHE A 1071 23.40 -21.16 13.08
CA PHE A 1071 23.94 -20.56 14.30
C PHE A 1071 23.00 -19.51 14.91
N GLU A 1072 22.21 -18.82 14.09
CA GLU A 1072 21.14 -17.93 14.58
C GLU A 1072 20.02 -18.69 15.30
N TYR A 1073 19.58 -19.84 14.76
CA TYR A 1073 18.47 -20.60 15.35
C TYR A 1073 18.87 -21.41 16.58
N ILE A 1074 20.09 -21.95 16.63
CA ILE A 1074 20.52 -22.77 17.77
C ILE A 1074 20.96 -21.97 19.00
N GLY A 1075 21.35 -20.70 18.83
CA GLY A 1075 21.77 -19.81 19.91
C GLY A 1075 22.89 -20.39 20.78
N GLU A 1076 22.59 -20.66 22.06
CA GLU A 1076 23.55 -21.13 23.07
C GLU A 1076 24.18 -22.51 22.76
N MET A 1077 23.51 -23.35 21.96
CA MET A 1077 24.08 -24.65 21.53
C MET A 1077 25.27 -24.50 20.57
N ALA A 1078 25.55 -23.28 20.09
CA ALA A 1078 26.69 -23.01 19.22
C ALA A 1078 28.05 -23.38 19.85
N LYS A 1079 28.17 -23.29 21.19
CA LYS A 1079 29.44 -23.50 21.92
C LYS A 1079 30.13 -24.83 21.59
N ASP A 1080 29.35 -25.89 21.40
CA ASP A 1080 29.87 -27.25 21.18
C ASP A 1080 30.37 -27.44 19.73
N TYR A 1081 30.04 -26.52 18.82
CA TYR A 1081 30.31 -26.64 17.39
C TYR A 1081 31.29 -25.58 16.85
N VAL A 1082 31.64 -24.54 17.62
CA VAL A 1082 32.54 -23.46 17.18
C VAL A 1082 33.87 -24.00 16.66
N TYR A 1083 34.53 -24.86 17.43
CA TYR A 1083 35.83 -25.42 17.06
C TYR A 1083 35.78 -26.27 15.78
N ALA A 1084 34.65 -26.96 15.54
CA ALA A 1084 34.48 -27.75 14.32
C ALA A 1084 34.36 -26.87 13.07
N VAL A 1085 33.73 -25.69 13.19
CA VAL A 1085 33.46 -24.79 12.06
C VAL A 1085 34.58 -23.77 11.83
N THR A 1086 35.45 -23.52 12.80
CA THR A 1086 36.54 -22.53 12.71
C THR A 1086 37.41 -22.70 11.46
N PRO A 1087 37.88 -23.91 11.08
CA PRO A 1087 38.69 -24.08 9.85
C PRO A 1087 37.93 -23.75 8.56
N LEU A 1088 36.62 -23.95 8.53
CA LEU A 1088 35.79 -23.59 7.38
C LEU A 1088 35.66 -22.07 7.25
N LEU A 1089 35.49 -21.37 8.38
CA LEU A 1089 35.43 -19.91 8.40
C LEU A 1089 36.78 -19.27 8.09
N GLU A 1090 37.89 -19.91 8.46
CA GLU A 1090 39.23 -19.45 8.11
C GLU A 1090 39.42 -19.38 6.60
N ASP A 1091 39.08 -20.46 5.90
CA ASP A 1091 39.10 -20.50 4.43
C ASP A 1091 38.18 -19.42 3.83
N ALA A 1092 36.94 -19.30 4.32
CA ALA A 1092 35.96 -18.35 3.79
C ALA A 1092 36.30 -16.87 4.04
N LEU A 1093 36.98 -16.53 5.15
CA LEU A 1093 37.38 -15.16 5.49
C LEU A 1093 38.65 -14.71 4.75
N ILE A 1094 39.49 -15.66 4.33
CA ILE A 1094 40.73 -15.40 3.57
C ILE A 1094 40.48 -15.42 2.05
N ASP A 1095 39.35 -16.01 1.61
CA ASP A 1095 39.01 -16.10 0.19
C ASP A 1095 39.02 -14.74 -0.53
N ARG A 1096 39.35 -14.76 -1.82
CA ARG A 1096 39.42 -13.57 -2.68
C ARG A 1096 38.06 -12.93 -2.90
N ASP A 1097 36.98 -13.71 -2.93
CA ASP A 1097 35.62 -13.24 -3.18
C ASP A 1097 35.05 -12.45 -1.99
N GLN A 1098 34.50 -11.27 -2.28
CA GLN A 1098 33.89 -10.40 -1.27
C GLN A 1098 32.63 -11.02 -0.65
N VAL A 1099 31.90 -11.85 -1.40
CA VAL A 1099 30.64 -12.46 -0.92
C VAL A 1099 30.94 -13.57 0.11
N HIS A 1100 32.03 -14.32 -0.08
CA HIS A 1100 32.51 -15.31 0.89
C HIS A 1100 32.85 -14.62 2.22
N ARG A 1101 33.68 -13.58 2.19
CA ARG A 1101 34.04 -12.81 3.39
C ARG A 1101 32.81 -12.19 4.06
N GLN A 1102 31.88 -11.65 3.27
CA GLN A 1102 30.63 -11.07 3.78
C GLN A 1102 29.76 -12.09 4.50
N THR A 1103 29.56 -13.28 3.90
CA THR A 1103 28.69 -14.31 4.47
C THR A 1103 29.35 -14.99 5.66
N ALA A 1104 30.66 -15.25 5.60
CA ALA A 1104 31.43 -15.75 6.73
C ALA A 1104 31.40 -14.76 7.92
N ALA A 1105 31.54 -13.45 7.69
CA ALA A 1105 31.38 -12.44 8.74
C ALA A 1105 29.99 -12.50 9.40
N SER A 1106 28.94 -12.74 8.61
CA SER A 1106 27.59 -12.96 9.15
C SER A 1106 27.52 -14.21 10.04
N VAL A 1107 28.18 -15.31 9.64
CA VAL A 1107 28.26 -16.53 10.47
C VAL A 1107 28.97 -16.24 11.79
N VAL A 1108 30.12 -15.56 11.73
CA VAL A 1108 30.91 -15.17 12.92
C VAL A 1108 30.08 -14.30 13.86
N LYS A 1109 29.31 -13.36 13.33
CA LYS A 1109 28.39 -12.53 14.12
C LYS A 1109 27.43 -13.39 14.95
N HIS A 1110 26.74 -14.35 14.33
CA HIS A 1110 25.76 -15.18 15.02
C HIS A 1110 26.43 -16.15 16.00
N ILE A 1111 27.59 -16.71 15.65
CA ILE A 1111 28.37 -17.54 16.57
C ILE A 1111 28.76 -16.71 17.80
N ALA A 1112 29.39 -15.55 17.61
CA ALA A 1112 29.88 -14.71 18.69
C ALA A 1112 28.76 -14.29 19.66
N LEU A 1113 27.59 -13.87 19.14
CA LEU A 1113 26.43 -13.55 19.98
C LEU A 1113 25.84 -14.78 20.69
N GLY A 1114 25.88 -15.96 20.07
CA GLY A 1114 25.38 -17.19 20.67
C GLY A 1114 26.27 -17.76 21.78
N VAL A 1115 27.57 -17.44 21.79
CA VAL A 1115 28.56 -17.98 22.74
C VAL A 1115 29.06 -16.99 23.80
N VAL A 1116 28.39 -15.84 23.95
CA VAL A 1116 28.73 -14.85 24.98
C VAL A 1116 28.67 -15.49 26.37
N GLY A 1117 29.79 -15.44 27.11
CA GLY A 1117 29.89 -15.99 28.46
C GLY A 1117 30.00 -17.52 28.55
N LEU A 1118 30.19 -18.23 27.43
CA LEU A 1118 30.28 -19.71 27.39
C LEU A 1118 31.73 -20.24 27.27
N GLY A 1119 32.74 -19.37 27.41
CA GLY A 1119 34.15 -19.77 27.45
C GLY A 1119 34.79 -20.10 26.10
N CYS A 1120 34.29 -19.54 24.99
CA CYS A 1120 34.85 -19.70 23.64
C CYS A 1120 35.63 -18.46 23.15
N GLU A 1121 36.23 -17.71 24.08
CA GLU A 1121 36.89 -16.41 23.79
C GLU A 1121 38.11 -16.57 22.88
N ASP A 1122 38.87 -17.65 23.03
CA ASP A 1122 40.06 -17.98 22.24
C ASP A 1122 39.74 -18.15 20.74
N ALA A 1123 38.68 -18.90 20.42
CA ALA A 1123 38.19 -19.06 19.05
C ALA A 1123 37.69 -17.72 18.47
N MET A 1124 37.05 -16.88 19.29
CA MET A 1124 36.58 -15.56 18.86
C MET A 1124 37.74 -14.60 18.58
N VAL A 1125 38.80 -14.61 19.39
CA VAL A 1125 40.02 -13.83 19.14
C VAL A 1125 40.72 -14.29 17.86
N HIS A 1126 40.76 -15.61 17.60
CA HIS A 1126 41.27 -16.13 16.34
C HIS A 1126 40.48 -15.60 15.13
N LEU A 1127 39.14 -15.65 15.18
CA LEU A 1127 38.28 -15.11 14.12
C LEU A 1127 38.39 -13.59 13.97
N LEU A 1128 38.62 -12.85 15.07
CA LEU A 1128 38.86 -11.41 15.05
C LEU A 1128 40.09 -11.07 14.21
N ASN A 1129 41.18 -11.82 14.36
CA ASN A 1129 42.41 -11.61 13.60
C ASN A 1129 42.21 -11.76 12.09
N LEU A 1130 41.29 -12.63 11.67
CA LEU A 1130 40.94 -12.83 10.27
C LEU A 1130 39.96 -11.77 9.74
N LEU A 1131 39.08 -11.25 10.59
CA LEU A 1131 38.12 -10.21 10.22
C LEU A 1131 38.76 -8.82 10.13
N TYR A 1132 39.72 -8.51 11.00
CA TYR A 1132 40.26 -7.16 11.16
C TYR A 1132 40.87 -6.56 9.87
N PRO A 1133 41.62 -7.30 9.04
CA PRO A 1133 42.14 -6.80 7.77
C PRO A 1133 41.05 -6.33 6.79
N ASN A 1134 39.84 -6.90 6.89
CA ASN A 1134 38.74 -6.60 5.99
C ASN A 1134 38.04 -5.24 6.28
N LEU A 1135 38.45 -4.53 7.35
CA LEU A 1135 37.90 -3.23 7.73
C LEU A 1135 38.06 -2.14 6.65
N PHE A 1136 39.02 -2.30 5.73
CA PHE A 1136 39.28 -1.35 4.64
C PHE A 1136 38.49 -1.62 3.36
N GLU A 1137 37.55 -2.57 3.38
CA GLU A 1137 36.65 -2.81 2.25
C GLU A 1137 35.71 -1.62 1.99
N THR A 1138 35.52 -1.27 0.72
CA THR A 1138 34.71 -0.11 0.35
C THR A 1138 33.25 -0.44 0.11
N SER A 1139 32.92 -1.71 -0.10
CA SER A 1139 31.56 -2.15 -0.41
C SER A 1139 30.66 -2.03 0.82
N PRO A 1140 29.55 -1.26 0.78
CA PRO A 1140 28.68 -1.05 1.94
C PRO A 1140 28.16 -2.35 2.56
N HIS A 1141 27.81 -3.34 1.72
CA HIS A 1141 27.27 -4.62 2.19
C HIS A 1141 28.28 -5.49 2.91
N VAL A 1142 29.57 -5.35 2.59
CA VAL A 1142 30.65 -6.14 3.18
C VAL A 1142 31.13 -5.46 4.45
N ILE A 1143 31.42 -4.14 4.38
CA ILE A 1143 31.92 -3.38 5.53
C ILE A 1143 30.92 -3.38 6.69
N ASP A 1144 29.62 -3.24 6.42
CA ASP A 1144 28.61 -3.26 7.49
C ASP A 1144 28.55 -4.64 8.17
N ARG A 1145 28.72 -5.74 7.41
CA ARG A 1145 28.74 -7.10 7.99
C ARG A 1145 30.01 -7.40 8.77
N ILE A 1146 31.15 -6.88 8.33
CA ILE A 1146 32.41 -7.00 9.06
C ILE A 1146 32.35 -6.21 10.37
N ILE A 1147 31.85 -4.97 10.33
CA ILE A 1147 31.68 -4.14 11.53
C ILE A 1147 30.73 -4.83 12.51
N GLU A 1148 29.58 -5.31 12.05
CA GLU A 1148 28.65 -6.08 12.89
C GLU A 1148 29.30 -7.34 13.50
N ALA A 1149 30.17 -8.04 12.76
CA ALA A 1149 30.87 -9.22 13.26
C ALA A 1149 31.93 -8.86 14.31
N ILE A 1150 32.69 -7.77 14.11
CA ILE A 1150 33.66 -7.27 15.09
C ILE A 1150 32.95 -6.82 16.38
N GLU A 1151 31.80 -6.16 16.26
CA GLU A 1151 30.98 -5.81 17.41
C GLU A 1151 30.43 -7.03 18.15
N ALA A 1152 29.96 -8.04 17.43
CA ALA A 1152 29.51 -9.27 18.05
C ALA A 1152 30.64 -9.98 18.81
N ILE A 1153 31.85 -10.00 18.25
CA ILE A 1153 33.04 -10.52 18.94
C ILE A 1153 33.37 -9.68 20.18
N ARG A 1154 33.22 -8.35 20.12
CA ARG A 1154 33.41 -7.49 21.30
C ARG A 1154 32.51 -7.91 22.45
N MET A 1155 31.27 -8.29 22.18
CA MET A 1155 30.37 -8.79 23.22
C MET A 1155 30.80 -10.15 23.77
N ALA A 1156 31.42 -11.01 22.96
CA ALA A 1156 31.88 -12.33 23.39
C ALA A 1156 33.20 -12.32 24.17
N VAL A 1157 34.17 -11.49 23.74
CA VAL A 1157 35.54 -11.42 24.32
C VAL A 1157 35.68 -10.29 25.34
N GLY A 1158 34.83 -9.28 25.26
CA GLY A 1158 34.88 -8.07 26.07
C GLY A 1158 35.52 -6.87 25.36
N PRO A 1159 35.24 -5.64 25.85
CA PRO A 1159 35.69 -4.40 25.21
C PRO A 1159 37.21 -4.22 25.27
N GLY A 1160 37.88 -4.65 26.34
CA GLY A 1160 39.32 -4.43 26.53
C GLY A 1160 40.17 -5.03 25.41
N VAL A 1161 39.93 -6.29 25.05
CA VAL A 1161 40.71 -6.98 24.01
C VAL A 1161 40.48 -6.33 22.65
N VAL A 1162 39.24 -6.01 22.30
CA VAL A 1162 38.92 -5.38 20.99
C VAL A 1162 39.44 -3.94 20.93
N LEU A 1163 39.34 -3.17 22.02
CA LEU A 1163 39.85 -1.79 22.07
C LEU A 1163 41.35 -1.72 21.83
N ASN A 1164 42.13 -2.72 22.26
CA ASN A 1164 43.56 -2.80 21.93
C ASN A 1164 43.83 -2.77 20.42
N TYR A 1165 42.95 -3.33 19.61
CA TYR A 1165 43.05 -3.25 18.15
C TYR A 1165 42.63 -1.86 17.64
N VAL A 1166 41.63 -1.22 18.27
CA VAL A 1166 41.07 0.08 17.86
C VAL A 1166 42.03 1.24 18.17
N TRP A 1167 42.74 1.20 19.31
CA TRP A 1167 43.63 2.28 19.72
C TRP A 1167 44.69 2.63 18.67
N ALA A 1168 45.22 1.63 17.97
CA ALA A 1168 46.26 1.81 16.95
C ALA A 1168 45.84 2.69 15.76
N GLY A 1169 44.55 2.69 15.37
CA GLY A 1169 44.07 3.38 14.17
C GLY A 1169 43.26 4.66 14.42
N LEU A 1170 42.90 4.95 15.67
CA LEU A 1170 42.02 6.06 16.04
C LEU A 1170 42.65 7.44 15.72
N PHE A 1171 43.95 7.59 16.04
CA PHE A 1171 44.72 8.81 15.77
C PHE A 1171 45.70 8.69 14.58
N HIS A 1172 45.53 7.67 13.73
CA HIS A 1172 46.42 7.44 12.60
C HIS A 1172 46.52 8.67 11.66
N PRO A 1173 47.68 9.00 11.06
CA PRO A 1173 47.82 10.19 10.20
C PRO A 1173 46.89 10.17 8.98
N ALA A 1174 46.64 8.99 8.42
CA ALA A 1174 45.78 8.83 7.26
C ALA A 1174 44.28 8.91 7.63
N ARG A 1175 43.57 9.90 7.07
CA ARG A 1175 42.11 10.06 7.24
C ARG A 1175 41.31 8.81 6.84
N LYS A 1176 41.76 8.08 5.81
CA LYS A 1176 41.13 6.84 5.35
C LYS A 1176 41.19 5.71 6.38
N VAL A 1177 42.21 5.70 7.24
CA VAL A 1177 42.35 4.73 8.33
C VAL A 1177 41.53 5.18 9.54
N ARG A 1178 41.57 6.46 9.88
CA ARG A 1178 40.80 6.99 11.02
C ARG A 1178 39.29 6.76 10.87
N GLN A 1179 38.74 6.99 9.68
CA GLN A 1179 37.30 6.96 9.48
C GLN A 1179 36.61 5.65 9.92
N PRO A 1180 37.06 4.44 9.50
CA PRO A 1180 36.47 3.19 9.98
C PRO A 1180 36.78 2.90 11.45
N TYR A 1181 37.93 3.29 11.97
CA TYR A 1181 38.28 3.09 13.39
C TYR A 1181 37.43 3.95 14.33
N TRP A 1182 37.17 5.21 13.96
CA TRP A 1182 36.23 6.06 14.68
C TRP A 1182 34.81 5.52 14.63
N ARG A 1183 34.42 4.86 13.53
CA ARG A 1183 33.12 4.19 13.46
C ARG A 1183 33.05 3.05 14.49
N LEU A 1184 34.04 2.15 14.53
CA LEU A 1184 34.13 1.08 15.53
C LEU A 1184 34.15 1.60 16.98
N TYR A 1185 34.90 2.68 17.22
CA TYR A 1185 34.95 3.32 18.54
C TYR A 1185 33.60 3.93 18.93
N ASN A 1186 32.94 4.65 18.01
CA ASN A 1186 31.64 5.25 18.28
C ASN A 1186 30.58 4.19 18.60
N ASP A 1187 30.57 3.09 17.84
CA ASP A 1187 29.63 2.00 18.08
C ASP A 1187 29.93 1.31 19.45
N ALA A 1188 31.21 1.20 19.84
CA ALA A 1188 31.61 0.73 21.18
C ALA A 1188 31.21 1.69 22.30
N TYR A 1189 31.39 2.99 22.09
CA TYR A 1189 31.05 4.04 23.05
C TYR A 1189 29.55 4.09 23.32
N VAL A 1190 28.74 4.00 22.27
CA VAL A 1190 27.27 3.99 22.40
C VAL A 1190 26.77 2.75 23.15
N GLN A 1191 27.41 1.59 22.97
CA GLN A 1191 26.95 0.35 23.60
C GLN A 1191 27.42 0.16 25.05
N GLY A 1192 28.54 0.74 25.46
CA GLY A 1192 29.06 0.54 26.81
C GLY A 1192 30.18 1.51 27.19
N ALA A 1193 29.86 2.79 27.35
CA ALA A 1193 30.80 3.83 27.75
C ALA A 1193 31.56 3.49 29.05
N ASP A 1194 30.84 3.09 30.10
CA ASP A 1194 31.43 2.75 31.41
C ASP A 1194 32.37 1.55 31.35
N ALA A 1195 32.03 0.55 30.52
CA ALA A 1195 32.83 -0.67 30.36
C ALA A 1195 34.18 -0.40 29.67
N MET A 1196 34.35 0.74 29.00
CA MET A 1196 35.62 1.13 28.37
C MET A 1196 36.56 1.89 29.31
N VAL A 1197 36.06 2.43 30.42
CA VAL A 1197 36.83 3.25 31.38
C VAL A 1197 38.14 2.59 31.84
N PRO A 1198 38.17 1.28 32.16
CA PRO A 1198 39.40 0.59 32.58
C PRO A 1198 40.41 0.37 31.45
N TYR A 1199 39.99 0.49 30.19
CA TYR A 1199 40.77 0.10 29.02
C TYR A 1199 41.28 1.28 28.19
N TYR A 1200 41.03 2.52 28.64
CA TYR A 1200 41.68 3.69 28.05
C TYR A 1200 43.19 3.64 28.29
N PRO A 1201 44.02 3.96 27.29
CA PRO A 1201 45.46 4.04 27.47
C PRO A 1201 45.80 5.15 28.46
N ASN A 1202 46.77 4.90 29.34
CA ASN A 1202 47.29 5.93 30.24
C ASN A 1202 48.07 6.95 29.41
N LEU A 1203 47.71 8.23 29.56
CA LEU A 1203 48.38 9.35 28.90
C LEU A 1203 49.09 10.15 30.00
N ASP A 1204 50.43 10.08 30.04
CA ASP A 1204 51.28 10.68 31.08
C ASP A 1204 51.40 12.23 30.97
N GLU A 1205 50.49 12.89 30.24
CA GLU A 1205 50.49 14.35 30.09
C GLU A 1205 49.79 15.01 31.30
N GLU A 1206 50.42 16.04 31.90
CA GLU A 1206 50.05 16.73 33.16
C GLU A 1206 48.59 17.23 33.28
N LYS A 1207 47.79 17.18 32.20
CA LYS A 1207 46.39 17.64 32.17
C LYS A 1207 45.37 16.55 31.83
N VAL A 1208 45.82 15.32 31.57
CA VAL A 1208 44.97 14.18 31.16
C VAL A 1208 45.11 13.00 32.12
N ASP A 1209 46.05 13.07 33.07
CA ASP A 1209 46.28 12.03 34.06
C ASP A 1209 45.12 11.95 35.08
N ARG A 1210 44.67 10.72 35.37
CA ARG A 1210 43.54 10.39 36.24
C ARG A 1210 44.07 9.86 37.57
N SER A 1211 44.56 10.76 38.41
CA SER A 1211 45.25 10.45 39.67
C SER A 1211 44.43 9.58 40.63
N GLU A 1212 43.09 9.62 40.53
CA GLU A 1212 42.15 8.84 41.32
C GLU A 1212 42.28 7.32 41.07
N LEU A 1213 42.65 6.90 39.85
CA LEU A 1213 42.85 5.50 39.51
C LEU A 1213 44.17 4.94 40.06
N ALA A 1214 45.10 5.81 40.46
CA ALA A 1214 46.38 5.43 41.06
C ALA A 1214 46.32 5.33 42.60
N ILE A 1215 45.19 5.68 43.22
CA ILE A 1215 44.99 5.59 44.66
C ILE A 1215 44.86 4.11 45.05
N MET A 1216 45.84 3.61 45.78
CA MET A 1216 45.80 2.31 46.46
C MET A 1216 45.45 2.55 47.93
N LEU A 1217 44.29 2.06 48.38
CA LEU A 1217 43.82 2.18 49.77
C LEU A 1217 44.39 1.10 50.70
#